data_AF-A0A419K202-F1
#
_entry.id   AF-A0A419K202-F1
#
_cell.length_a   1.000
_cell.length_b   1.000
_cell.length_c   1.000
_cell.angle_alpha   90.00
_cell.angle_beta   90.00
_cell.angle_gamma   90.00
#
_symmetry.space_group_name_H-M   'P 1'
#
loop_
_entity.id
_entity.type
_entity.pdbx_description
1 polymer ?
#
loop_
_entity_poly.entity_id
_entity_poly.type
_entity_poly.pdbx_seq_one_letter_code
_entity_poly.pdbx_strand_id
1 'polypeptide(L)'
;MEKRKKILSTLSIAMITITIIIPLFSTKSVAATDPADWYMTVEGVLDSDYYTLYPFKTDKSLKFGFSKFGEIIDSSTNVGLEYRDRDVFAPPAGDSVPPEITKKKWMSGWLINITYHATSGIRNVWAMAQHADLVEYGKDWIRVDSSYGYSGALYEWQEDPRDVGKLISTGEGPVNGGRKTNGTAVTEDITVLYNGPRMFVARTVTHIYDWDPGWSEDEPLVDIVFTYIFNKVKKQVIVIKDIKEATTKFVFGQMTVPVDGETNATVNGAIIQFSNRGEWDIGPANTYDSYVHFYRAENRTELAMGLSTVYDVDYHLNPTLYPATWLGISSYGPQPNASGTYDLAQIVAKDRQYVGWAAFWPSVSNWHVDAGYQDEWWKSLDQNDDIADTSLEPFMSPYTIGEWDFVLTKTPVDSGGRHFDRQFRGVTVYGLTDCWNGDDANRSGGSNVIDREVKYQLDEVFNPWDLRTAVHKDTRRWVDFHTVTPTEYENAHTNHIDLEITLTNTPVKYSNVWEKYCNFSERVEWGGVRRIPLRSVWTPYDYIFDVDSNGVGTVTIPYSKVPAAGTRIKILYSTETSYTHYGNISYAHNENVTFADTHTFTYDDPAWADSSFTDYLGVNYRFDVNYLEFVVSNLTKLTNGDKFSLTGTADWWAEDIKVFKENPATIKVYWLGERGSSNNHWNHTDDNDKIKISLDDFQLTVTVTPPTHTDVHIDWIHLDVDYNITALYNVTTWNVTIDLNINGYGLRQHQLYTEHIPGRYEWVVVGNHSRAIDSVGAAMVSAAFKNKQVEIGNGGLDMMDMWGTNVPYLLADLGNATWRAGGPAWTDIYDSLGRLAYVDDWCTRYPVSTSNIITVAGPSANLFSEYFNEFSQAIQIYGIIGGNLVDVIFAPTCWNTTKASNYLGQYYYSNGQFTPGATNTGIGVITTYKDINGTVGFMIYGWSGDDTYYTCKWFHEYGIYYLQTENPGVTTLIVRIDYTDQKPYYDYDAHNPEVTILERLGTISEKTPHDP
;
A
#
# COMPACT_ATOMS: atom_id res chain seq x y z
N MET A 1 -79.33 13.98 -53.97
CA MET A 1 -78.54 14.77 -52.98
C MET A 1 -78.22 13.99 -51.71
N GLU A 2 -79.16 13.22 -51.15
CA GLU A 2 -78.93 12.42 -49.93
C GLU A 2 -77.82 11.36 -50.03
N LYS A 3 -77.66 10.68 -51.18
CA LYS A 3 -76.58 9.70 -51.38
C LYS A 3 -75.17 10.31 -51.29
N ARG A 4 -74.98 11.57 -51.71
CA ARG A 4 -73.69 12.26 -51.59
C ARG A 4 -73.41 12.73 -50.15
N LYS A 5 -74.43 13.10 -49.38
CA LYS A 5 -74.29 13.46 -47.96
C LYS A 5 -73.96 12.25 -47.07
N LYS A 6 -74.54 11.08 -47.35
CA LYS A 6 -74.19 9.83 -46.64
C LYS A 6 -72.75 9.39 -46.93
N ILE A 7 -72.32 9.44 -48.19
CA ILE A 7 -70.94 9.06 -48.56
C ILE A 7 -69.90 10.02 -47.95
N LEU A 8 -70.14 11.34 -47.95
CA LEU A 8 -69.24 12.28 -47.28
C LEU A 8 -69.22 12.09 -45.76
N SER A 9 -70.36 11.83 -45.12
CA SER A 9 -70.42 11.57 -43.67
C SER A 9 -69.68 10.29 -43.29
N THR A 10 -69.81 9.21 -44.07
CA THR A 10 -69.07 7.96 -43.81
C THR A 10 -67.57 8.12 -44.07
N LEU A 11 -67.16 8.90 -45.08
CA LEU A 11 -65.75 9.20 -45.33
C LEU A 11 -65.13 10.11 -44.26
N SER A 12 -65.87 11.10 -43.75
CA SER A 12 -65.40 11.98 -42.67
C SER A 12 -65.29 11.22 -41.34
N ILE A 13 -66.24 10.34 -41.02
CA ILE A 13 -66.16 9.48 -39.83
C ILE A 13 -65.01 8.49 -39.97
N ALA A 14 -64.82 7.86 -41.13
CA ALA A 14 -63.69 6.96 -41.36
C ALA A 14 -62.33 7.70 -41.28
N MET A 15 -62.22 8.93 -41.81
CA MET A 15 -60.99 9.73 -41.70
C MET A 15 -60.68 10.13 -40.26
N ILE A 16 -61.67 10.56 -39.48
CA ILE A 16 -61.51 10.92 -38.06
C ILE A 16 -61.17 9.67 -37.23
N THR A 17 -61.80 8.54 -37.53
CA THR A 17 -61.51 7.27 -36.84
C THR A 17 -60.08 6.79 -37.17
N ILE A 18 -59.63 6.90 -38.43
CA ILE A 18 -58.27 6.52 -38.86
C ILE A 18 -57.21 7.49 -38.27
N THR A 19 -57.50 8.79 -38.15
CA THR A 19 -56.56 9.75 -37.54
C THR A 19 -56.45 9.63 -36.02
N ILE A 20 -57.48 9.12 -35.33
CA ILE A 20 -57.44 8.84 -33.88
C ILE A 20 -56.86 7.45 -33.59
N ILE A 21 -57.07 6.47 -34.47
CA ILE A 21 -56.64 5.07 -34.27
C ILE A 21 -55.19 4.82 -34.72
N ILE A 22 -54.68 5.49 -35.75
CA ILE A 22 -53.28 5.30 -36.21
C ILE A 22 -52.24 5.66 -35.12
N PRO A 23 -52.37 6.75 -34.33
CA PRO A 23 -51.48 7.01 -33.20
C PRO A 23 -51.53 5.91 -32.14
N LEU A 24 -52.71 5.32 -31.89
CA LEU A 24 -52.92 4.22 -30.93
C LEU A 24 -52.31 2.88 -31.39
N PHE A 25 -52.16 2.65 -32.70
CA PHE A 25 -51.44 1.48 -33.24
C PHE A 25 -49.97 1.77 -33.58
N SER A 26 -49.53 3.04 -33.53
CA SER A 26 -48.15 3.46 -33.79
C SER A 26 -47.36 3.81 -32.52
N THR A 27 -47.99 3.77 -31.35
CA THR A 27 -47.25 3.62 -30.10
C THR A 27 -46.67 2.20 -30.07
N LYS A 28 -45.45 2.03 -30.59
CA LYS A 28 -44.56 1.05 -29.97
C LYS A 28 -44.58 1.37 -28.47
N SER A 29 -44.90 0.38 -27.64
CA SER A 29 -44.55 0.46 -26.23
C SER A 29 -43.08 0.87 -26.18
N VAL A 30 -42.82 2.11 -25.76
CA VAL A 30 -41.46 2.54 -25.47
C VAL A 30 -41.06 1.66 -24.31
N ALA A 31 -40.14 0.71 -24.53
CA ALA A 31 -39.47 0.06 -23.43
C ALA A 31 -38.92 1.19 -22.55
N ALA A 32 -39.34 1.25 -21.29
CA ALA A 32 -38.86 2.28 -20.40
C ALA A 32 -37.35 2.14 -20.32
N THR A 33 -36.63 3.09 -20.92
CA THR A 33 -35.19 3.20 -20.74
C THR A 33 -34.94 3.46 -19.27
N ASP A 34 -33.95 2.78 -18.69
CA ASP A 34 -33.55 3.02 -17.30
C ASP A 34 -33.30 4.53 -17.07
N PRO A 35 -33.72 5.06 -15.90
CA PRO A 35 -33.40 6.43 -15.52
C PRO A 35 -31.90 6.72 -15.55
N ALA A 36 -31.51 7.88 -16.08
CA ALA A 36 -30.11 8.25 -16.24
C ALA A 36 -29.39 8.48 -14.90
N ASP A 37 -30.13 8.87 -13.85
CA ASP A 37 -29.63 9.05 -12.48
C ASP A 37 -29.33 7.74 -11.75
N TRP A 38 -29.68 6.59 -12.35
CA TRP A 38 -29.25 5.29 -11.86
C TRP A 38 -27.78 4.98 -12.16
N TYR A 39 -27.14 5.76 -13.03
CA TYR A 39 -25.81 5.49 -13.51
C TYR A 39 -24.89 6.70 -13.35
N MET A 40 -23.59 6.42 -13.25
CA MET A 40 -22.57 7.45 -13.18
C MET A 40 -21.29 6.98 -13.86
N THR A 41 -20.74 7.84 -14.71
CA THR A 41 -19.40 7.69 -15.29
C THR A 41 -18.46 8.73 -14.68
N VAL A 42 -17.26 8.28 -14.30
CA VAL A 42 -16.20 9.12 -13.76
C VAL A 42 -14.94 8.96 -14.61
N GLU A 43 -14.43 10.09 -15.09
CA GLU A 43 -13.21 10.16 -15.90
C GLU A 43 -11.96 10.12 -15.02
N GLY A 44 -10.99 9.30 -15.41
CA GLY A 44 -9.62 9.40 -14.92
C GLY A 44 -8.86 10.57 -15.55
N VAL A 45 -7.72 10.94 -14.97
CA VAL A 45 -6.92 12.11 -15.36
C VAL A 45 -5.40 11.85 -15.40
N LEU A 46 -4.97 10.58 -15.33
CA LEU A 46 -3.56 10.17 -15.40
C LEU A 46 -2.83 10.70 -16.66
N ASP A 47 -3.52 10.68 -17.81
CA ASP A 47 -2.99 11.09 -19.12
C ASP A 47 -2.66 12.56 -19.28
N SER A 48 -3.20 13.38 -18.39
CA SER A 48 -2.93 14.80 -18.33
C SER A 48 -2.21 15.20 -17.05
N ASP A 49 -1.87 14.25 -16.17
CA ASP A 49 -1.18 14.53 -14.90
C ASP A 49 0.34 14.70 -15.07
N TYR A 50 1.00 15.16 -14.02
CA TYR A 50 2.41 15.55 -14.01
C TYR A 50 3.33 14.41 -13.51
N TYR A 51 2.88 13.15 -13.60
CA TYR A 51 3.60 11.96 -13.13
C TYR A 51 4.59 11.41 -14.16
N THR A 52 5.61 12.20 -14.51
CA THR A 52 6.63 11.80 -15.49
C THR A 52 7.47 10.60 -15.05
N LEU A 53 7.63 10.34 -13.73
CA LEU A 53 8.53 9.33 -13.19
C LEU A 53 7.86 8.02 -12.77
N TYR A 54 6.52 7.96 -12.86
CA TYR A 54 5.78 6.71 -12.75
C TYR A 54 6.40 5.69 -13.73
N PRO A 55 6.75 4.44 -13.35
CA PRO A 55 7.52 3.54 -14.23
C PRO A 55 6.75 2.97 -15.43
N PHE A 56 5.44 3.17 -15.51
CA PHE A 56 4.59 2.63 -16.58
C PHE A 56 4.02 3.74 -17.47
N LYS A 57 3.15 3.37 -18.42
CA LYS A 57 2.54 4.33 -19.35
C LYS A 57 1.53 5.21 -18.63
N THR A 58 1.63 6.52 -18.84
CA THR A 58 0.67 7.50 -18.33
C THR A 58 -0.23 8.07 -19.42
N ASP A 59 0.04 7.86 -20.70
CA ASP A 59 -0.64 8.53 -21.84
C ASP A 59 -2.15 8.26 -22.01
N LYS A 60 -2.73 7.42 -21.16
CA LYS A 60 -4.16 7.11 -21.10
C LYS A 60 -4.64 6.96 -19.66
N SER A 61 -5.88 7.39 -19.45
CA SER A 61 -6.60 7.30 -18.18
C SER A 61 -7.61 6.16 -18.19
N LEU A 62 -7.88 5.62 -17.01
CA LEU A 62 -8.99 4.69 -16.78
C LEU A 62 -10.30 5.48 -16.69
N LYS A 63 -11.40 4.96 -17.21
CA LYS A 63 -12.76 5.46 -16.92
C LYS A 63 -13.54 4.42 -16.14
N PHE A 64 -14.40 4.90 -15.26
CA PHE A 64 -15.16 4.07 -14.34
C PHE A 64 -16.65 4.40 -14.44
N GLY A 65 -17.44 3.46 -14.92
CA GLY A 65 -18.90 3.52 -14.96
C GLY A 65 -19.51 2.56 -13.96
N PHE A 66 -20.54 2.99 -13.24
CA PHE A 66 -21.23 2.16 -12.27
C PHE A 66 -22.71 2.55 -12.12
N SER A 67 -23.49 1.65 -11.55
CA SER A 67 -24.91 1.86 -11.27
C SER A 67 -25.19 1.99 -9.77
N LYS A 68 -26.36 2.55 -9.45
CA LYS A 68 -26.88 2.59 -8.07
C LYS A 68 -27.01 1.20 -7.44
N PHE A 69 -27.13 0.15 -8.24
CA PHE A 69 -27.35 -1.22 -7.79
C PHE A 69 -26.07 -1.98 -7.44
N GLY A 70 -24.89 -1.39 -7.65
CA GLY A 70 -23.62 -2.05 -7.34
C GLY A 70 -22.89 -2.64 -8.55
N GLU A 71 -23.42 -2.47 -9.77
CA GLU A 71 -22.84 -2.98 -11.01
C GLU A 71 -21.73 -2.04 -11.50
N ILE A 72 -20.64 -2.56 -12.08
CA ILE A 72 -19.56 -1.74 -12.68
C ILE A 72 -19.88 -1.49 -14.16
N ILE A 73 -21.07 -0.95 -14.41
CA ILE A 73 -21.57 -0.56 -15.73
C ILE A 73 -22.44 0.69 -15.59
N ASP A 74 -22.09 1.75 -16.31
CA ASP A 74 -22.98 2.84 -16.70
C ASP A 74 -23.59 2.50 -18.06
N SER A 75 -24.86 2.08 -18.05
CA SER A 75 -25.55 1.72 -19.29
C SER A 75 -26.02 2.94 -20.09
N SER A 76 -25.96 4.15 -19.55
CA SER A 76 -26.32 5.37 -20.27
C SER A 76 -25.19 5.79 -21.22
N THR A 77 -23.94 5.67 -20.75
CA THR A 77 -22.72 6.03 -21.51
C THR A 77 -22.02 4.81 -22.12
N ASN A 78 -22.40 3.59 -21.75
CA ASN A 78 -21.74 2.34 -22.13
C ASN A 78 -20.30 2.24 -21.64
N VAL A 79 -20.07 2.64 -20.39
CA VAL A 79 -18.76 2.56 -19.75
C VAL A 79 -18.86 1.62 -18.56
N GLY A 80 -17.96 0.66 -18.46
CA GLY A 80 -17.76 -0.17 -17.27
C GLY A 80 -16.41 0.14 -16.64
N LEU A 81 -15.37 -0.53 -17.12
CA LEU A 81 -13.99 -0.26 -16.73
C LEU A 81 -13.15 -0.09 -17.99
N GLU A 82 -13.17 1.13 -18.53
CA GLU A 82 -12.59 1.45 -19.84
C GLU A 82 -11.13 1.90 -19.73
N TYR A 83 -10.25 1.25 -20.48
CA TYR A 83 -8.87 1.70 -20.68
C TYR A 83 -8.49 1.56 -22.15
N ARG A 84 -8.09 2.69 -22.76
CA ARG A 84 -7.75 2.78 -24.20
C ARG A 84 -8.92 2.36 -25.09
N ASP A 85 -8.78 1.23 -25.79
CA ASP A 85 -9.72 0.65 -26.74
C ASP A 85 -10.34 -0.65 -26.21
N ARG A 86 -10.31 -0.87 -24.89
CA ARG A 86 -10.96 -1.97 -24.19
C ARG A 86 -11.81 -1.47 -23.04
N ASP A 87 -12.95 -2.10 -22.83
CA ASP A 87 -13.74 -2.00 -21.61
C ASP A 87 -13.98 -3.41 -21.10
N VAL A 88 -13.79 -3.62 -19.79
CA VAL A 88 -13.93 -4.94 -19.17
C VAL A 88 -15.37 -5.42 -19.16
N PHE A 89 -16.33 -4.55 -18.84
CA PHE A 89 -17.71 -4.93 -18.51
C PHE A 89 -18.76 -4.35 -19.46
N ALA A 90 -18.41 -3.34 -20.26
CA ALA A 90 -19.26 -2.74 -21.29
C ALA A 90 -18.54 -2.67 -22.66
N PRO A 91 -18.13 -3.80 -23.24
CA PRO A 91 -17.33 -3.81 -24.47
C PRO A 91 -18.13 -3.42 -25.73
N PRO A 92 -17.46 -2.82 -26.74
CA PRO A 92 -16.10 -2.30 -26.73
C PRO A 92 -16.07 -0.91 -26.06
N ALA A 93 -14.87 -0.39 -25.84
CA ALA A 93 -14.69 0.99 -25.39
C ALA A 93 -15.45 2.00 -26.28
N GLY A 94 -16.02 3.03 -25.63
CA GLY A 94 -16.84 4.08 -26.21
C GLY A 94 -18.32 3.70 -26.37
N ASP A 95 -19.12 4.66 -26.84
CA ASP A 95 -20.59 4.59 -26.77
C ASP A 95 -21.25 3.52 -27.69
N SER A 96 -20.48 2.70 -28.40
CA SER A 96 -21.01 1.75 -29.38
C SER A 96 -21.39 0.41 -28.76
N VAL A 97 -22.47 -0.23 -29.24
CA VAL A 97 -22.85 -1.59 -28.84
C VAL A 97 -22.85 -2.51 -30.06
N PRO A 98 -21.90 -3.44 -30.18
CA PRO A 98 -21.77 -4.32 -31.34
C PRO A 98 -22.78 -5.47 -31.27
N PRO A 99 -23.16 -6.06 -32.42
CA PRO A 99 -24.10 -7.18 -32.44
C PRO A 99 -23.54 -8.46 -31.82
N GLU A 100 -22.21 -8.63 -31.78
CA GLU A 100 -21.54 -9.81 -31.19
C GLU A 100 -21.72 -9.87 -29.66
N ILE A 101 -21.65 -8.70 -29.01
CA ILE A 101 -21.80 -8.54 -27.55
C ILE A 101 -22.81 -7.42 -27.22
N THR A 102 -24.10 -7.78 -27.32
CA THR A 102 -25.19 -6.88 -26.95
C THR A 102 -25.23 -6.68 -25.43
N LYS A 103 -25.81 -5.58 -24.95
CA LYS A 103 -26.01 -5.30 -23.50
C LYS A 103 -26.60 -6.43 -22.67
N LYS A 104 -27.39 -7.31 -23.28
CA LYS A 104 -27.96 -8.51 -22.66
C LYS A 104 -26.90 -9.51 -22.18
N LYS A 105 -25.66 -9.37 -22.65
CA LYS A 105 -24.52 -10.20 -22.30
C LYS A 105 -23.50 -9.46 -21.43
N TRP A 106 -23.73 -8.20 -21.08
CA TRP A 106 -22.81 -7.50 -20.19
C TRP A 106 -23.11 -7.94 -18.76
N MET A 107 -22.25 -8.80 -18.22
CA MET A 107 -22.45 -9.43 -16.92
C MET A 107 -21.44 -8.86 -15.91
N SER A 108 -21.91 -8.03 -14.98
CA SER A 108 -21.11 -7.48 -13.89
C SER A 108 -22.00 -7.19 -12.70
N GLY A 109 -21.59 -7.60 -11.50
CA GLY A 109 -22.30 -7.29 -10.26
C GLY A 109 -22.03 -8.25 -9.11
N TRP A 110 -23.08 -8.61 -8.38
CA TRP A 110 -22.96 -9.37 -7.14
C TRP A 110 -24.17 -10.28 -6.87
N LEU A 111 -23.97 -11.28 -6.00
CA LEU A 111 -25.01 -12.15 -5.48
C LEU A 111 -24.87 -12.26 -3.96
N ILE A 112 -25.99 -12.22 -3.25
CA ILE A 112 -26.09 -12.54 -1.83
C ILE A 112 -27.09 -13.68 -1.64
N ASN A 113 -26.75 -14.61 -0.76
CA ASN A 113 -27.63 -15.67 -0.28
C ASN A 113 -27.65 -15.64 1.26
N ILE A 114 -28.84 -15.56 1.85
CA ILE A 114 -29.09 -15.34 3.27
C ILE A 114 -29.88 -16.51 3.81
N THR A 115 -29.23 -17.36 4.60
CA THR A 115 -29.87 -18.50 5.27
C THR A 115 -30.00 -18.22 6.76
N TYR A 116 -31.22 -18.25 7.28
CA TYR A 116 -31.48 -18.03 8.71
C TYR A 116 -32.67 -18.84 9.22
N HIS A 117 -32.72 -19.02 10.53
CA HIS A 117 -33.85 -19.68 11.20
C HIS A 117 -34.86 -18.64 11.67
N ALA A 118 -36.00 -18.54 11.00
CA ALA A 118 -37.13 -17.75 11.47
C ALA A 118 -37.95 -18.53 12.51
N THR A 119 -38.89 -17.86 13.16
CA THR A 119 -39.86 -18.52 14.08
C THR A 119 -40.71 -19.56 13.34
N SER A 120 -40.91 -19.40 12.03
CA SER A 120 -41.68 -20.27 11.14
C SER A 120 -40.90 -21.45 10.56
N GLY A 121 -39.56 -21.47 10.68
CA GLY A 121 -38.70 -22.48 10.07
C GLY A 121 -37.45 -21.87 9.43
N ILE A 122 -36.70 -22.69 8.68
CA ILE A 122 -35.53 -22.22 7.92
C ILE A 122 -36.02 -21.42 6.72
N ARG A 123 -35.45 -20.23 6.53
CA ARG A 123 -35.69 -19.32 5.39
C ARG A 123 -34.40 -19.21 4.58
N ASN A 124 -34.56 -19.05 3.26
CA ASN A 124 -33.46 -18.77 2.33
C ASN A 124 -33.89 -17.63 1.40
N VAL A 125 -33.20 -16.49 1.51
CA VAL A 125 -33.47 -15.30 0.70
C VAL A 125 -32.21 -14.97 -0.08
N TRP A 126 -32.35 -14.82 -1.39
CA TRP A 126 -31.27 -14.42 -2.28
C TRP A 126 -31.61 -13.12 -3.01
N ALA A 127 -30.57 -12.35 -3.32
CA ALA A 127 -30.67 -11.22 -4.22
C ALA A 127 -29.43 -11.19 -5.11
N MET A 128 -29.66 -10.89 -6.39
CA MET A 128 -28.62 -10.77 -7.39
C MET A 128 -28.83 -9.47 -8.14
N ALA A 129 -27.81 -8.62 -8.18
CA ALA A 129 -27.77 -7.49 -9.08
C ALA A 129 -26.66 -7.74 -10.10
N GLN A 130 -27.05 -8.07 -11.31
CA GLN A 130 -26.20 -8.03 -12.50
C GLN A 130 -26.84 -7.12 -13.53
N HIS A 131 -26.03 -6.52 -14.40
CA HIS A 131 -26.57 -5.63 -15.44
C HIS A 131 -27.54 -6.34 -16.40
N ALA A 132 -27.33 -7.62 -16.66
CA ALA A 132 -28.16 -8.46 -17.50
C ALA A 132 -28.34 -9.87 -16.94
N ASP A 133 -29.25 -10.64 -17.54
CA ASP A 133 -29.51 -12.06 -17.23
C ASP A 133 -29.40 -12.97 -18.47
N LEU A 134 -28.61 -12.55 -19.47
CA LEU A 134 -28.47 -13.21 -20.78
C LEU A 134 -29.73 -13.17 -21.67
N VAL A 135 -30.88 -12.73 -21.15
CA VAL A 135 -32.15 -12.61 -21.88
C VAL A 135 -32.54 -11.15 -22.07
N GLU A 136 -32.44 -10.35 -21.01
CA GLU A 136 -32.71 -8.91 -20.99
C GLU A 136 -31.73 -8.18 -20.06
N TYR A 137 -31.71 -6.85 -20.12
CA TYR A 137 -30.80 -6.01 -19.33
C TYR A 137 -31.55 -4.85 -18.65
N GLY A 138 -30.94 -4.28 -17.62
CA GLY A 138 -31.49 -3.13 -16.87
C GLY A 138 -32.75 -3.47 -16.08
N LYS A 139 -33.66 -2.49 -15.98
CA LYS A 139 -34.89 -2.46 -15.17
C LYS A 139 -34.65 -2.41 -13.67
N ASP A 140 -35.69 -2.05 -12.95
CA ASP A 140 -35.70 -2.09 -11.48
C ASP A 140 -35.72 -3.54 -10.96
N TRP A 141 -35.63 -3.72 -9.65
CA TRP A 141 -35.67 -5.03 -8.99
C TRP A 141 -36.90 -5.87 -9.38
N ILE A 142 -36.63 -7.13 -9.73
CA ILE A 142 -37.62 -8.14 -10.10
C ILE A 142 -37.74 -9.15 -8.96
N ARG A 143 -38.96 -9.35 -8.45
CA ARG A 143 -39.26 -10.45 -7.53
C ARG A 143 -39.61 -11.71 -8.32
N VAL A 144 -38.88 -12.79 -8.05
CA VAL A 144 -39.21 -14.16 -8.46
C VAL A 144 -40.03 -14.79 -7.35
N ASP A 145 -41.16 -15.40 -7.70
CA ASP A 145 -42.01 -16.07 -6.72
C ASP A 145 -42.84 -17.17 -7.41
N SER A 146 -42.93 -18.32 -6.76
CA SER A 146 -43.61 -19.53 -7.22
C SER A 146 -45.14 -19.38 -7.25
N SER A 147 -45.72 -18.46 -6.48
CA SER A 147 -47.15 -18.16 -6.50
C SER A 147 -47.61 -17.41 -7.76
N TYR A 148 -46.69 -16.86 -8.55
CA TYR A 148 -47.03 -16.16 -9.80
C TYR A 148 -47.50 -17.09 -10.92
N GLY A 149 -47.21 -18.39 -10.82
CA GLY A 149 -47.72 -19.42 -11.73
C GLY A 149 -47.05 -19.44 -13.12
N TYR A 150 -45.98 -18.67 -13.32
CA TYR A 150 -45.21 -18.60 -14.56
C TYR A 150 -43.70 -18.40 -14.37
N SER A 151 -43.21 -18.33 -13.13
CA SER A 151 -41.80 -18.07 -12.82
C SER A 151 -40.88 -19.17 -13.34
N GLY A 152 -41.34 -20.43 -13.30
CA GLY A 152 -40.52 -21.61 -13.59
C GLY A 152 -40.49 -22.55 -12.38
N ALA A 153 -40.51 -21.96 -11.18
CA ALA A 153 -40.63 -22.63 -9.90
C ALA A 153 -42.08 -23.01 -9.52
N LEU A 154 -42.28 -24.21 -8.95
CA LEU A 154 -43.54 -24.63 -8.33
C LEU A 154 -43.54 -24.45 -6.80
N TYR A 155 -42.35 -24.34 -6.22
CA TYR A 155 -42.11 -24.20 -4.79
C TYR A 155 -41.00 -23.19 -4.57
N GLU A 156 -41.01 -22.56 -3.40
CA GLU A 156 -40.03 -21.52 -3.03
C GLU A 156 -38.57 -21.96 -3.16
N TRP A 157 -38.22 -23.17 -2.73
CA TRP A 157 -36.85 -23.69 -2.85
C TRP A 157 -36.38 -23.95 -4.29
N GLN A 158 -37.27 -23.83 -5.28
CA GLN A 158 -36.93 -23.92 -6.71
C GLN A 158 -36.73 -22.56 -7.37
N GLU A 159 -37.03 -21.47 -6.67
CA GLU A 159 -36.89 -20.11 -7.20
C GLU A 159 -35.41 -19.76 -7.34
N ASP A 160 -34.99 -19.39 -8.55
CA ASP A 160 -33.61 -19.01 -8.81
C ASP A 160 -33.49 -17.78 -9.74
N PRO A 161 -32.31 -17.13 -9.83
CA PRO A 161 -32.13 -15.93 -10.65
C PRO A 161 -32.36 -16.08 -12.16
N ARG A 162 -32.52 -17.31 -12.69
CA ARG A 162 -32.83 -17.53 -14.12
C ARG A 162 -34.32 -17.39 -14.41
N ASP A 163 -35.17 -17.52 -13.39
CA ASP A 163 -36.61 -17.43 -13.52
C ASP A 163 -37.09 -16.02 -13.90
N VAL A 164 -38.29 -15.93 -14.48
CA VAL A 164 -38.98 -14.65 -14.74
C VAL A 164 -39.78 -14.21 -13.51
N GLY A 165 -39.94 -12.90 -13.34
CA GLY A 165 -40.62 -12.35 -12.16
C GLY A 165 -41.51 -11.14 -12.47
N LYS A 166 -41.82 -10.39 -11.41
CA LYS A 166 -42.53 -9.09 -11.48
C LYS A 166 -41.64 -7.96 -10.98
N LEU A 167 -41.70 -6.79 -11.60
CA LEU A 167 -41.07 -5.58 -11.06
C LEU A 167 -41.66 -5.24 -9.69
N ILE A 168 -40.80 -5.04 -8.69
CA ILE A 168 -41.22 -4.68 -7.33
C ILE A 168 -41.89 -3.30 -7.32
N SER A 169 -41.35 -2.34 -8.09
CA SER A 169 -41.83 -0.96 -8.12
C SER A 169 -43.19 -0.77 -8.80
N THR A 170 -43.57 -1.65 -9.73
CA THR A 170 -44.82 -1.49 -10.52
C THR A 170 -45.78 -2.69 -10.47
N GLY A 171 -45.29 -3.87 -10.07
CA GLY A 171 -46.02 -5.14 -10.13
C GLY A 171 -46.13 -5.76 -11.54
N GLU A 172 -45.49 -5.18 -12.56
CA GLU A 172 -45.53 -5.68 -13.95
C GLU A 172 -44.72 -6.98 -14.13
N GLY A 173 -45.31 -7.99 -14.77
CA GLY A 173 -44.64 -9.25 -15.12
C GLY A 173 -45.49 -10.16 -16.02
N PRO A 174 -44.93 -11.23 -16.61
CA PRO A 174 -43.55 -11.70 -16.45
C PRO A 174 -42.51 -10.82 -17.15
N VAL A 175 -41.39 -10.55 -16.47
CA VAL A 175 -40.23 -9.83 -17.02
C VAL A 175 -38.91 -10.53 -16.68
N ASN A 176 -37.93 -10.36 -17.57
CA ASN A 176 -36.50 -10.67 -17.37
C ASN A 176 -35.69 -9.39 -17.08
N GLY A 177 -34.49 -9.55 -16.53
CA GLY A 177 -33.55 -8.51 -16.15
C GLY A 177 -32.55 -9.03 -15.11
N GLY A 178 -31.35 -8.46 -15.01
CA GLY A 178 -30.29 -9.01 -14.16
C GLY A 178 -30.42 -8.71 -12.65
N ARG A 179 -31.40 -7.88 -12.25
CA ARG A 179 -31.66 -7.49 -10.85
C ARG A 179 -32.84 -8.26 -10.29
N LYS A 180 -32.57 -9.38 -9.61
CA LYS A 180 -33.58 -10.35 -9.16
C LYS A 180 -33.43 -10.72 -7.69
N THR A 181 -34.55 -11.07 -7.06
CA THR A 181 -34.59 -11.60 -5.69
C THR A 181 -35.83 -12.48 -5.51
N ASN A 182 -35.79 -13.45 -4.60
CA ASN A 182 -37.00 -14.13 -4.12
C ASN A 182 -37.68 -13.43 -2.93
N GLY A 183 -37.04 -12.40 -2.36
CA GLY A 183 -37.60 -11.54 -1.32
C GLY A 183 -37.95 -10.15 -1.86
N THR A 184 -37.49 -9.11 -1.17
CA THR A 184 -37.59 -7.72 -1.62
C THR A 184 -36.23 -7.04 -1.56
N ALA A 185 -35.92 -6.25 -2.59
CA ALA A 185 -34.75 -5.40 -2.61
C ALA A 185 -35.12 -3.97 -3.02
N VAL A 186 -34.52 -2.99 -2.35
CA VAL A 186 -34.71 -1.55 -2.63
C VAL A 186 -33.36 -0.88 -2.60
N THR A 187 -33.07 -0.06 -3.61
CA THR A 187 -31.76 0.61 -3.76
C THR A 187 -31.90 2.12 -3.72
N GLU A 188 -31.10 2.78 -2.88
CA GLU A 188 -31.02 4.24 -2.78
C GLU A 188 -30.25 4.87 -3.96
N ASP A 189 -30.40 6.16 -4.18
CA ASP A 189 -29.66 6.87 -5.24
C ASP A 189 -28.15 6.97 -4.94
N ILE A 190 -27.35 7.11 -6.00
CA ILE A 190 -25.88 7.26 -5.86
C ILE A 190 -25.58 8.51 -5.02
N THR A 191 -24.82 8.31 -3.93
CA THR A 191 -24.39 9.40 -3.06
C THR A 191 -22.92 9.70 -3.31
N VAL A 192 -22.62 10.85 -3.93
CA VAL A 192 -21.25 11.36 -4.04
C VAL A 192 -20.83 11.97 -2.70
N LEU A 193 -19.77 11.42 -2.10
CA LEU A 193 -19.22 11.83 -0.81
C LEU A 193 -18.03 12.77 -0.99
N TYR A 194 -17.21 12.53 -2.01
CA TYR A 194 -16.08 13.38 -2.37
C TYR A 194 -15.83 13.37 -3.88
N ASN A 195 -15.53 14.53 -4.47
CA ASN A 195 -15.13 14.64 -5.87
C ASN A 195 -14.10 15.75 -6.03
N GLY A 196 -12.84 15.38 -5.78
CA GLY A 196 -11.68 16.23 -5.96
C GLY A 196 -11.01 16.05 -7.33
N PRO A 197 -9.96 16.83 -7.62
CA PRO A 197 -9.21 16.77 -8.87
C PRO A 197 -8.56 15.41 -9.16
N ARG A 198 -8.21 14.63 -8.13
CA ARG A 198 -7.58 13.30 -8.27
C ARG A 198 -8.30 12.19 -7.52
N MET A 199 -9.21 12.50 -6.58
CA MET A 199 -9.96 11.49 -5.85
C MET A 199 -11.47 11.64 -6.06
N PHE A 200 -12.13 10.50 -6.26
CA PHE A 200 -13.58 10.39 -6.26
C PHE A 200 -14.02 9.32 -5.27
N VAL A 201 -14.98 9.66 -4.42
CA VAL A 201 -15.61 8.75 -3.47
C VAL A 201 -17.13 8.85 -3.60
N ALA A 202 -17.77 7.72 -3.88
CA ALA A 202 -19.23 7.61 -3.92
C ALA A 202 -19.69 6.34 -3.21
N ARG A 203 -20.99 6.29 -2.92
CA ARG A 203 -21.62 5.19 -2.22
C ARG A 203 -22.97 4.82 -2.80
N THR A 204 -23.29 3.54 -2.72
CA THR A 204 -24.61 2.98 -3.01
C THR A 204 -25.06 2.07 -1.88
N VAL A 205 -26.37 2.05 -1.63
CA VAL A 205 -26.99 1.27 -0.56
C VAL A 205 -28.15 0.47 -1.13
N THR A 206 -28.15 -0.84 -0.89
CA THR A 206 -29.27 -1.74 -1.20
C THR A 206 -29.76 -2.40 0.08
N HIS A 207 -31.05 -2.31 0.33
CA HIS A 207 -31.75 -2.92 1.46
C HIS A 207 -32.42 -4.21 1.02
N ILE A 208 -32.15 -5.31 1.73
CA ILE A 208 -32.72 -6.63 1.45
C ILE A 208 -33.70 -7.01 2.57
N TYR A 209 -34.88 -7.47 2.16
CA TYR A 209 -35.94 -7.92 3.04
C TYR A 209 -36.39 -9.33 2.65
N ASP A 210 -36.84 -10.09 3.65
CA ASP A 210 -37.64 -11.28 3.42
C ASP A 210 -39.09 -10.89 3.14
N TRP A 211 -39.73 -11.63 2.26
CA TRP A 211 -41.11 -11.42 1.87
C TRP A 211 -41.86 -12.75 1.80
N ASP A 212 -43.10 -12.72 2.27
CA ASP A 212 -44.05 -13.83 2.13
C ASP A 212 -45.42 -13.24 1.73
N PRO A 213 -46.16 -13.85 0.80
CA PRO A 213 -47.46 -13.34 0.37
C PRO A 213 -48.51 -13.24 1.49
N GLY A 214 -48.32 -13.96 2.59
CA GLY A 214 -49.16 -13.92 3.78
C GLY A 214 -48.78 -12.84 4.81
N TRP A 215 -47.66 -12.13 4.63
CA TRP A 215 -47.21 -11.10 5.57
C TRP A 215 -47.76 -9.71 5.20
N SER A 216 -47.96 -8.86 6.21
CA SER A 216 -48.43 -7.48 6.02
C SER A 216 -47.31 -6.51 5.68
N GLU A 217 -46.07 -6.85 6.04
CA GLU A 217 -44.87 -6.03 5.87
C GLU A 217 -43.68 -6.95 5.59
N ASP A 218 -42.72 -6.45 4.82
CA ASP A 218 -41.48 -7.16 4.47
C ASP A 218 -40.50 -7.07 5.66
N GLU A 219 -39.85 -8.16 6.02
CA GLU A 219 -38.96 -8.22 7.19
C GLU A 219 -37.52 -7.86 6.79
N PRO A 220 -36.92 -6.79 7.33
CA PRO A 220 -35.55 -6.40 6.96
C PRO A 220 -34.53 -7.47 7.37
N LEU A 221 -33.56 -7.73 6.49
CA LEU A 221 -32.49 -8.70 6.72
C LEU A 221 -31.13 -8.03 6.82
N VAL A 222 -30.66 -7.46 5.72
CA VAL A 222 -29.33 -6.87 5.60
C VAL A 222 -29.32 -5.65 4.69
N ASP A 223 -28.38 -4.76 4.94
CA ASP A 223 -28.01 -3.67 4.05
C ASP A 223 -26.66 -3.98 3.39
N ILE A 224 -26.58 -3.70 2.09
CA ILE A 224 -25.38 -3.86 1.28
C ILE A 224 -24.91 -2.46 0.89
N VAL A 225 -23.75 -2.06 1.40
CA VAL A 225 -23.19 -0.73 1.21
C VAL A 225 -21.91 -0.82 0.41
N PHE A 226 -21.92 -0.33 -0.83
CA PHE A 226 -20.69 -0.23 -1.63
C PHE A 226 -20.12 1.17 -1.53
N THR A 227 -18.85 1.28 -1.16
CA THR A 227 -18.08 2.53 -1.23
C THR A 227 -17.04 2.40 -2.33
N TYR A 228 -17.18 3.21 -3.37
CA TYR A 228 -16.26 3.30 -4.48
C TYR A 228 -15.21 4.36 -4.17
N ILE A 229 -13.94 3.98 -4.20
CA ILE A 229 -12.80 4.89 -4.06
C ILE A 229 -12.01 4.81 -5.36
N PHE A 230 -12.15 5.84 -6.19
CA PHE A 230 -11.44 5.96 -7.45
C PHE A 230 -10.43 7.10 -7.37
N ASN A 231 -9.15 6.71 -7.27
CA ASN A 231 -8.07 7.64 -7.51
C ASN A 231 -7.91 7.79 -9.03
N LYS A 232 -8.32 8.94 -9.56
CA LYS A 232 -8.40 9.26 -10.99
C LYS A 232 -7.04 9.23 -11.70
N VAL A 233 -5.93 9.24 -10.96
CA VAL A 233 -4.58 9.10 -11.53
C VAL A 233 -4.08 7.65 -11.50
N LYS A 234 -4.91 6.70 -11.10
CA LYS A 234 -4.59 5.27 -11.09
C LYS A 234 -5.36 4.51 -12.16
N LYS A 235 -4.92 3.28 -12.39
CA LYS A 235 -5.56 2.32 -13.31
C LYS A 235 -6.41 1.29 -12.56
N GLN A 236 -6.93 1.67 -11.39
CA GLN A 236 -7.79 0.81 -10.58
C GLN A 236 -8.81 1.60 -9.76
N VAL A 237 -9.90 0.92 -9.40
CA VAL A 237 -10.92 1.36 -8.46
C VAL A 237 -11.00 0.37 -7.29
N ILE A 238 -11.09 0.90 -6.07
CA ILE A 238 -11.32 0.11 -4.85
C ILE A 238 -12.81 0.13 -4.56
N VAL A 239 -13.41 -1.04 -4.36
CA VAL A 239 -14.81 -1.18 -3.96
C VAL A 239 -14.88 -1.91 -2.63
N ILE A 240 -15.18 -1.15 -1.57
CA ILE A 240 -15.46 -1.65 -0.22
C ILE A 240 -16.94 -2.04 -0.15
N LYS A 241 -17.23 -3.27 0.27
CA LYS A 241 -18.58 -3.81 0.47
C LYS A 241 -18.79 -4.08 1.95
N ASP A 242 -19.55 -3.24 2.62
CA ASP A 242 -20.01 -3.50 3.98
C ASP A 242 -21.39 -4.17 3.92
N ILE A 243 -21.49 -5.39 4.46
CA ILE A 243 -22.75 -6.13 4.62
C ILE A 243 -23.16 -6.02 6.08
N LYS A 244 -24.32 -5.43 6.35
CA LYS A 244 -24.76 -5.06 7.71
C LYS A 244 -26.08 -5.70 8.06
N GLU A 245 -26.19 -6.24 9.27
CA GLU A 245 -27.46 -6.73 9.82
C GLU A 245 -28.45 -5.57 10.04
N ALA A 246 -29.67 -5.72 9.51
CA ALA A 246 -30.71 -4.69 9.54
C ALA A 246 -32.01 -5.14 10.23
N THR A 247 -32.06 -6.35 10.79
CA THR A 247 -33.32 -6.97 11.23
C THR A 247 -34.01 -6.24 12.39
N THR A 248 -35.29 -6.53 12.60
CA THR A 248 -36.01 -6.17 13.83
C THR A 248 -35.80 -7.21 14.94
N LYS A 249 -36.61 -7.19 16.00
CA LYS A 249 -36.40 -8.08 17.16
C LYS A 249 -36.88 -9.50 16.84
N PHE A 250 -36.06 -10.51 17.13
CA PHE A 250 -36.39 -11.94 17.00
C PHE A 250 -36.54 -12.49 15.57
N VAL A 251 -35.83 -11.89 14.60
CA VAL A 251 -35.80 -12.39 13.21
C VAL A 251 -34.83 -13.55 13.08
N PHE A 252 -33.56 -13.34 13.44
CA PHE A 252 -32.54 -14.39 13.42
C PHE A 252 -32.64 -15.29 14.65
N GLY A 253 -33.05 -16.53 14.43
CA GLY A 253 -33.07 -17.61 15.41
C GLY A 253 -31.74 -18.35 15.49
N GLN A 254 -31.75 -19.39 16.34
CA GLN A 254 -30.56 -20.14 16.72
C GLN A 254 -30.09 -21.06 15.59
N MET A 255 -28.82 -20.97 15.23
CA MET A 255 -28.16 -21.83 14.25
C MET A 255 -26.80 -22.34 14.75
N THR A 256 -26.36 -23.47 14.22
CA THR A 256 -25.04 -24.06 14.49
C THR A 256 -24.09 -23.66 13.37
N VAL A 257 -22.88 -23.22 13.72
CA VAL A 257 -21.86 -22.75 12.77
C VAL A 257 -20.48 -23.31 13.13
N PRO A 258 -19.62 -23.59 12.14
CA PRO A 258 -18.27 -24.07 12.40
C PRO A 258 -17.40 -22.96 13.01
N VAL A 259 -16.63 -23.33 14.04
CA VAL A 259 -15.71 -22.41 14.73
C VAL A 259 -14.26 -22.74 14.42
N ASP A 260 -13.97 -24.01 14.21
CA ASP A 260 -12.70 -24.51 13.68
C ASP A 260 -12.98 -25.85 12.95
N GLY A 261 -11.95 -26.62 12.63
CA GLY A 261 -12.09 -27.93 11.98
C GLY A 261 -12.72 -29.04 12.83
N GLU A 262 -12.95 -28.82 14.13
CA GLU A 262 -13.39 -29.85 15.09
C GLU A 262 -14.58 -29.42 15.97
N THR A 263 -14.83 -28.13 16.13
CA THR A 263 -15.80 -27.54 17.08
C THR A 263 -16.81 -26.62 16.41
N ASN A 264 -17.98 -26.50 17.06
CA ASN A 264 -19.10 -25.72 16.57
C ASN A 264 -19.57 -24.71 17.63
N ALA A 265 -20.05 -23.55 17.18
CA ALA A 265 -20.76 -22.57 17.99
C ALA A 265 -22.25 -22.60 17.67
N THR A 266 -23.02 -22.08 18.61
CA THR A 266 -24.45 -21.83 18.45
C THR A 266 -24.69 -20.35 18.64
N VAL A 267 -25.28 -19.70 17.64
CA VAL A 267 -25.51 -18.25 17.61
C VAL A 267 -26.89 -17.93 17.05
N ASN A 268 -27.43 -16.77 17.39
CA ASN A 268 -28.62 -16.22 16.74
C ASN A 268 -28.17 -15.31 15.60
N GLY A 269 -28.24 -15.79 14.37
CA GLY A 269 -27.68 -15.09 13.21
C GLY A 269 -28.19 -15.61 11.88
N ALA A 270 -27.55 -15.13 10.81
CA ALA A 270 -27.73 -15.61 9.45
C ALA A 270 -26.38 -16.00 8.85
N ILE A 271 -26.36 -17.10 8.10
CA ILE A 271 -25.24 -17.44 7.20
C ILE A 271 -25.44 -16.64 5.93
N ILE A 272 -24.39 -15.94 5.53
CA ILE A 272 -24.33 -15.13 4.33
C ILE A 272 -23.28 -15.73 3.39
N GLN A 273 -23.66 -16.01 2.15
CA GLN A 273 -22.73 -16.22 1.05
C GLN A 273 -22.85 -15.00 0.14
N PHE A 274 -21.81 -14.19 0.08
CA PHE A 274 -21.80 -12.96 -0.70
C PHE A 274 -20.63 -12.98 -1.69
N SER A 275 -20.93 -12.78 -2.97
CA SER A 275 -19.92 -12.82 -4.02
C SER A 275 -19.97 -11.59 -4.91
N ASN A 276 -18.78 -11.15 -5.33
CA ASN A 276 -18.66 -10.35 -6.53
C ASN A 276 -18.43 -11.26 -7.73
N ARG A 277 -19.05 -10.91 -8.85
CA ARG A 277 -19.00 -11.72 -10.05
C ARG A 277 -19.09 -10.88 -11.31
N GLY A 278 -18.42 -11.32 -12.37
CA GLY A 278 -18.45 -10.61 -13.64
C GLY A 278 -17.65 -11.29 -14.74
N GLU A 279 -18.09 -11.03 -15.97
CA GLU A 279 -17.44 -11.42 -17.22
C GLU A 279 -16.35 -10.42 -17.59
N TRP A 280 -15.20 -10.90 -18.05
CA TRP A 280 -14.03 -10.08 -18.40
C TRP A 280 -13.79 -10.06 -19.91
N ASP A 281 -14.30 -9.02 -20.57
CA ASP A 281 -14.28 -8.88 -22.03
C ASP A 281 -13.06 -8.11 -22.57
N ILE A 282 -11.85 -8.44 -22.09
CA ILE A 282 -10.64 -7.67 -22.43
C ILE A 282 -9.88 -8.15 -23.67
N GLY A 283 -10.26 -9.32 -24.21
CA GLY A 283 -9.64 -9.90 -25.39
C GLY A 283 -9.81 -9.06 -26.67
N PRO A 284 -9.19 -9.47 -27.79
CA PRO A 284 -9.36 -8.77 -29.06
C PRO A 284 -10.83 -8.70 -29.49
N ALA A 285 -11.22 -7.57 -30.08
CA ALA A 285 -12.57 -7.40 -30.62
C ALA A 285 -12.98 -8.58 -31.53
N ASN A 286 -14.25 -8.97 -31.45
CA ASN A 286 -14.90 -10.13 -32.10
C ASN A 286 -14.69 -11.49 -31.41
N THR A 287 -13.59 -11.69 -30.67
CA THR A 287 -13.35 -12.97 -29.99
C THR A 287 -13.41 -12.86 -28.47
N TYR A 288 -12.98 -11.73 -27.87
CA TYR A 288 -12.92 -11.51 -26.42
C TYR A 288 -12.14 -12.58 -25.62
N ASP A 289 -11.47 -13.50 -26.33
CA ASP A 289 -10.58 -14.51 -25.79
C ASP A 289 -9.49 -13.93 -24.86
N SER A 290 -9.38 -14.52 -23.68
CA SER A 290 -8.36 -14.21 -22.67
C SER A 290 -7.88 -15.48 -21.95
N TYR A 291 -6.73 -15.39 -21.30
CA TYR A 291 -6.22 -16.36 -20.33
C TYR A 291 -6.54 -15.85 -18.92
N VAL A 292 -6.74 -16.73 -17.94
CA VAL A 292 -7.03 -16.31 -16.57
C VAL A 292 -6.44 -17.28 -15.55
N HIS A 293 -5.82 -16.71 -14.52
CA HIS A 293 -5.40 -17.47 -13.35
C HIS A 293 -5.87 -16.79 -12.06
N PHE A 294 -6.38 -17.60 -11.12
CA PHE A 294 -6.78 -17.16 -9.79
C PHE A 294 -5.70 -17.55 -8.74
N TYR A 295 -4.87 -16.58 -8.37
CA TYR A 295 -3.89 -16.72 -7.30
C TYR A 295 -4.61 -16.67 -5.95
N ARG A 296 -4.55 -17.78 -5.20
CA ARG A 296 -5.36 -18.02 -4.00
C ARG A 296 -4.58 -18.62 -2.84
N ALA A 297 -5.04 -18.40 -1.61
CA ALA A 297 -4.52 -19.07 -0.42
C ALA A 297 -5.04 -20.51 -0.30
N GLU A 298 -4.20 -21.53 -0.58
CA GLU A 298 -4.53 -22.96 -0.39
C GLU A 298 -3.46 -23.72 0.44
N ASN A 299 -3.79 -24.89 1.00
CA ASN A 299 -2.90 -25.70 1.84
C ASN A 299 -1.93 -26.62 1.04
N ARG A 300 -0.64 -26.28 1.10
CA ARG A 300 0.60 -27.09 1.24
C ARG A 300 1.17 -28.04 0.17
N THR A 301 0.57 -28.28 -0.99
CA THR A 301 1.24 -29.15 -1.99
C THR A 301 1.32 -28.63 -3.41
N GLU A 302 0.45 -27.69 -3.79
CA GLU A 302 0.52 -26.97 -5.06
C GLU A 302 0.91 -25.51 -4.81
N LEU A 303 1.69 -24.93 -5.71
CA LEU A 303 2.25 -23.57 -5.61
C LEU A 303 1.16 -22.49 -5.84
N ALA A 304 0.11 -22.48 -5.01
CA ALA A 304 -0.89 -21.41 -4.95
C ALA A 304 -0.69 -20.61 -3.66
N MET A 305 -0.01 -19.47 -3.77
CA MET A 305 0.27 -18.56 -2.66
C MET A 305 -0.66 -17.36 -2.76
N GLY A 306 -1.75 -17.35 -1.98
CA GLY A 306 -2.47 -16.12 -1.67
C GLY A 306 -1.45 -15.03 -1.32
N LEU A 307 -1.64 -13.84 -1.88
CA LEU A 307 -0.63 -12.80 -1.85
C LEU A 307 -0.61 -12.15 -0.47
N SER A 308 0.58 -11.91 0.06
CA SER A 308 0.73 -11.32 1.39
C SER A 308 0.28 -9.86 1.40
N THR A 309 -0.45 -9.49 2.45
CA THR A 309 -0.86 -8.13 2.80
C THR A 309 -0.56 -7.86 4.27
N VAL A 310 -0.40 -6.59 4.62
CA VAL A 310 -0.30 -6.16 6.02
C VAL A 310 -1.65 -6.17 6.75
N TYR A 311 -2.77 -6.33 6.02
CA TYR A 311 -4.11 -6.37 6.60
C TYR A 311 -4.49 -7.78 7.08
N ASP A 312 -4.14 -8.05 8.33
CA ASP A 312 -4.42 -9.30 9.05
C ASP A 312 -5.73 -9.22 9.87
N VAL A 313 -5.89 -10.14 10.83
CA VAL A 313 -7.05 -10.22 11.73
C VAL A 313 -7.31 -8.92 12.51
N ASP A 314 -6.29 -8.11 12.80
CA ASP A 314 -6.47 -6.85 13.53
C ASP A 314 -7.24 -5.81 12.70
N TYR A 315 -7.33 -5.99 11.37
CA TYR A 315 -8.00 -5.07 10.45
C TYR A 315 -9.46 -5.43 10.14
N HIS A 316 -10.00 -6.47 10.77
CA HIS A 316 -11.31 -7.00 10.42
C HIS A 316 -12.17 -7.32 11.64
N LEU A 317 -13.47 -6.98 11.57
CA LEU A 317 -14.40 -7.21 12.68
C LEU A 317 -14.97 -8.64 12.71
N ASN A 318 -15.10 -9.28 11.55
CA ASN A 318 -15.79 -10.58 11.44
C ASN A 318 -15.19 -11.47 10.36
N PRO A 319 -14.37 -12.48 10.68
CA PRO A 319 -13.70 -13.25 9.65
C PRO A 319 -14.66 -14.19 8.89
N THR A 320 -14.24 -14.68 7.72
CA THR A 320 -14.98 -15.70 6.95
C THR A 320 -15.16 -17.01 7.73
N LEU A 321 -16.10 -17.86 7.31
CA LEU A 321 -16.38 -19.15 7.94
C LEU A 321 -15.21 -20.14 7.79
N TYR A 322 -15.06 -21.02 8.78
CA TYR A 322 -14.20 -22.19 8.63
C TYR A 322 -14.85 -23.20 7.68
N PRO A 323 -14.07 -23.89 6.82
CA PRO A 323 -14.57 -24.95 5.97
C PRO A 323 -15.07 -26.12 6.83
N ALA A 324 -16.30 -26.58 6.57
CA ALA A 324 -16.91 -27.70 7.27
C ALA A 324 -17.76 -28.56 6.33
N THR A 325 -17.41 -29.84 6.21
CA THR A 325 -18.02 -30.78 5.25
C THR A 325 -19.52 -30.98 5.45
N TRP A 326 -20.04 -30.80 6.67
CA TRP A 326 -21.47 -30.92 6.96
C TRP A 326 -22.28 -29.70 6.52
N LEU A 327 -21.63 -28.54 6.39
CA LEU A 327 -22.24 -27.30 5.89
C LEU A 327 -22.05 -27.18 4.38
N GLY A 328 -20.87 -27.57 3.87
CA GLY A 328 -20.60 -27.76 2.44
C GLY A 328 -20.42 -26.49 1.60
N ILE A 329 -20.46 -25.30 2.21
CA ILE A 329 -20.39 -24.02 1.49
C ILE A 329 -18.94 -23.55 1.25
N SER A 330 -18.13 -23.43 2.32
CA SER A 330 -16.79 -22.84 2.23
C SER A 330 -15.70 -23.86 1.93
N SER A 331 -14.82 -23.54 0.99
CA SER A 331 -13.58 -24.30 0.76
C SER A 331 -12.41 -23.84 1.62
N TYR A 332 -12.34 -22.54 1.87
CA TYR A 332 -11.24 -21.94 2.62
C TYR A 332 -11.74 -20.91 3.64
N GLY A 333 -10.95 -20.71 4.68
CA GLY A 333 -11.26 -19.79 5.77
C GLY A 333 -10.84 -20.36 7.13
N PRO A 334 -10.85 -19.53 8.18
CA PRO A 334 -11.31 -18.15 8.24
C PRO A 334 -10.25 -17.19 7.70
N GLN A 335 -10.68 -16.07 7.13
CA GLN A 335 -9.84 -14.98 6.69
C GLN A 335 -10.46 -13.62 7.07
N PRO A 336 -9.66 -12.60 7.40
CA PRO A 336 -8.21 -12.67 7.53
C PRO A 336 -7.80 -13.41 8.82
N ASN A 337 -6.63 -14.06 8.79
CA ASN A 337 -6.03 -14.69 9.97
C ASN A 337 -4.83 -13.85 10.48
N ALA A 338 -4.01 -14.39 11.39
CA ALA A 338 -2.85 -13.69 11.94
C ALA A 338 -1.75 -13.34 10.91
N SER A 339 -1.84 -13.86 9.69
CA SER A 339 -1.03 -13.48 8.54
C SER A 339 -1.95 -13.03 7.41
N GLY A 340 -1.98 -11.72 7.16
CA GLY A 340 -2.83 -11.12 6.14
C GLY A 340 -2.55 -11.69 4.75
N THR A 341 -3.61 -12.14 4.06
CA THR A 341 -3.56 -12.53 2.65
C THR A 341 -4.70 -11.88 1.85
N TYR A 342 -4.48 -11.75 0.54
CA TYR A 342 -5.50 -11.39 -0.45
C TYR A 342 -5.36 -12.31 -1.67
N ASP A 343 -6.45 -12.51 -2.39
CA ASP A 343 -6.46 -13.31 -3.61
C ASP A 343 -6.53 -12.43 -4.87
N LEU A 344 -6.13 -12.96 -6.02
CA LEU A 344 -6.04 -12.21 -7.28
C LEU A 344 -6.49 -13.07 -8.46
N ALA A 345 -7.55 -12.67 -9.14
CA ALA A 345 -7.83 -13.10 -10.51
C ALA A 345 -7.11 -12.16 -11.48
N GLN A 346 -6.12 -12.67 -12.22
CA GLN A 346 -5.45 -11.93 -13.30
C GLN A 346 -5.91 -12.46 -14.65
N ILE A 347 -6.39 -11.57 -15.51
CA ILE A 347 -6.89 -11.89 -16.85
C ILE A 347 -5.92 -11.28 -17.86
N VAL A 348 -5.36 -12.11 -18.75
CA VAL A 348 -4.42 -11.66 -19.80
C VAL A 348 -5.11 -11.78 -21.16
N ALA A 349 -5.28 -10.66 -21.86
CA ALA A 349 -5.88 -10.67 -23.20
C ALA A 349 -5.08 -11.59 -24.15
N LYS A 350 -5.76 -12.31 -25.05
CA LYS A 350 -5.09 -13.25 -25.97
C LYS A 350 -4.01 -12.62 -26.86
N ASP A 351 -4.16 -11.34 -27.22
CA ASP A 351 -3.17 -10.58 -27.98
C ASP A 351 -2.00 -10.07 -27.12
N ARG A 352 -2.07 -10.27 -25.79
CA ARG A 352 -1.12 -9.81 -24.79
C ARG A 352 -0.89 -8.31 -24.83
N GLN A 353 -1.91 -7.53 -25.20
CA GLN A 353 -1.84 -6.06 -25.12
C GLN A 353 -2.26 -5.54 -23.75
N TYR A 354 -3.17 -6.26 -23.07
CA TYR A 354 -3.78 -5.82 -21.82
C TYR A 354 -3.82 -6.91 -20.75
N VAL A 355 -3.78 -6.47 -19.50
CA VAL A 355 -4.02 -7.29 -18.31
C VAL A 355 -5.09 -6.61 -17.46
N GLY A 356 -6.15 -7.35 -17.15
CA GLY A 356 -7.19 -6.99 -16.19
C GLY A 356 -7.00 -7.73 -14.88
N TRP A 357 -7.52 -7.19 -13.78
CA TRP A 357 -7.47 -7.87 -12.49
C TRP A 357 -8.63 -7.57 -11.55
N ALA A 358 -9.02 -8.57 -10.77
CA ALA A 358 -9.80 -8.42 -9.55
C ALA A 358 -9.01 -9.00 -8.37
N ALA A 359 -8.67 -8.15 -7.39
CA ALA A 359 -7.99 -8.58 -6.16
C ALA A 359 -8.96 -8.52 -4.96
N PHE A 360 -9.05 -9.58 -4.16
CA PHE A 360 -10.07 -9.77 -3.12
C PHE A 360 -9.45 -9.78 -1.72
N TRP A 361 -9.97 -8.95 -0.82
CA TRP A 361 -9.61 -8.97 0.60
C TRP A 361 -10.84 -8.90 1.52
N PRO A 362 -10.91 -9.66 2.62
CA PRO A 362 -9.99 -10.76 2.93
C PRO A 362 -10.02 -11.82 1.84
N SER A 363 -9.06 -12.76 1.85
CA SER A 363 -9.09 -13.89 0.91
C SER A 363 -10.45 -14.59 0.94
N VAL A 364 -10.92 -14.98 -0.23
CA VAL A 364 -12.28 -15.49 -0.43
C VAL A 364 -12.44 -16.91 0.11
N SER A 365 -13.67 -17.28 0.44
CA SER A 365 -14.04 -18.62 0.86
C SER A 365 -14.06 -19.60 -0.32
N ASN A 366 -14.50 -19.12 -1.49
CA ASN A 366 -14.63 -19.87 -2.74
C ASN A 366 -14.32 -18.96 -3.94
N TRP A 367 -13.92 -19.55 -5.07
CA TRP A 367 -13.50 -18.81 -6.27
C TRP A 367 -13.78 -19.60 -7.55
N HIS A 368 -14.09 -18.91 -8.64
CA HIS A 368 -14.33 -19.56 -9.93
C HIS A 368 -13.95 -18.63 -11.09
N VAL A 369 -13.26 -19.12 -12.13
CA VAL A 369 -12.89 -18.30 -13.32
C VAL A 369 -13.60 -18.69 -14.62
N ASP A 370 -14.26 -19.84 -14.64
CA ASP A 370 -15.01 -20.39 -15.80
C ASP A 370 -16.54 -20.40 -15.58
N ALA A 371 -17.09 -19.53 -14.72
CA ALA A 371 -18.43 -19.74 -14.15
C ALA A 371 -19.58 -19.51 -15.15
N GLY A 372 -19.32 -18.75 -16.22
CA GLY A 372 -20.27 -18.54 -17.30
C GLY A 372 -20.48 -19.80 -18.13
N TYR A 373 -19.40 -20.54 -18.42
CA TYR A 373 -19.46 -21.77 -19.23
C TYR A 373 -20.02 -22.96 -18.44
N GLN A 374 -19.67 -23.05 -17.15
CA GLN A 374 -20.17 -24.11 -16.26
C GLN A 374 -21.61 -23.89 -15.78
N ASP A 375 -22.28 -22.81 -16.22
CA ASP A 375 -23.62 -22.39 -15.77
C ASP A 375 -23.71 -22.17 -14.26
N GLU A 376 -22.70 -21.52 -13.68
CA GLU A 376 -22.55 -21.22 -12.25
C GLU A 376 -22.79 -19.74 -11.91
N TRP A 377 -22.98 -18.89 -12.93
CA TRP A 377 -23.16 -17.44 -12.79
C TRP A 377 -24.37 -17.01 -11.94
N TRP A 378 -25.36 -17.89 -11.73
CA TRP A 378 -26.63 -17.59 -11.06
C TRP A 378 -26.73 -18.12 -9.62
N LYS A 379 -25.79 -18.92 -9.11
CA LYS A 379 -25.85 -19.48 -7.74
C LYS A 379 -24.67 -19.08 -6.86
N SER A 380 -24.82 -19.26 -5.55
CA SER A 380 -23.69 -19.31 -4.62
C SER A 380 -22.81 -20.52 -4.91
N LEU A 381 -21.52 -20.42 -4.63
CA LEU A 381 -20.58 -21.51 -4.82
C LEU A 381 -20.64 -22.46 -3.61
N ASP A 382 -20.48 -23.75 -3.87
CA ASP A 382 -20.23 -24.75 -2.84
C ASP A 382 -18.75 -25.12 -2.81
N GLN A 383 -18.34 -25.90 -1.80
CA GLN A 383 -16.95 -26.32 -1.58
C GLN A 383 -16.31 -27.09 -2.77
N ASN A 384 -17.10 -27.56 -3.74
CA ASN A 384 -16.61 -28.32 -4.89
C ASN A 384 -16.60 -27.53 -6.21
N ASP A 385 -17.02 -26.27 -6.18
CA ASP A 385 -17.17 -25.45 -7.40
C ASP A 385 -15.89 -24.64 -7.69
N ASP A 386 -14.82 -24.82 -6.91
CA ASP A 386 -13.64 -23.99 -7.00
C ASP A 386 -12.77 -24.25 -8.24
N ILE A 387 -12.56 -23.22 -9.07
CA ILE A 387 -11.78 -23.30 -10.31
C ILE A 387 -10.83 -22.10 -10.40
N ALA A 388 -9.50 -22.33 -10.41
CA ALA A 388 -8.48 -21.28 -10.56
C ALA A 388 -8.05 -21.03 -12.00
N ASP A 389 -8.18 -22.03 -12.87
CA ASP A 389 -7.80 -21.97 -14.28
C ASP A 389 -8.94 -22.55 -15.10
N THR A 390 -9.21 -21.98 -16.28
CA THR A 390 -10.23 -22.56 -17.13
C THR A 390 -9.70 -23.84 -17.79
N SER A 391 -10.60 -24.79 -18.06
CA SER A 391 -10.26 -26.05 -18.72
C SER A 391 -9.94 -25.90 -20.22
N LEU A 392 -10.20 -24.71 -20.79
CA LEU A 392 -10.06 -24.39 -22.21
C LEU A 392 -9.49 -22.98 -22.38
N GLU A 393 -8.18 -22.85 -22.60
CA GLU A 393 -7.54 -21.54 -22.81
C GLU A 393 -6.87 -21.36 -24.18
N PRO A 394 -6.91 -20.14 -24.76
CA PRO A 394 -7.63 -18.95 -24.25
C PRO A 394 -9.15 -19.13 -24.37
N PHE A 395 -9.89 -18.60 -23.38
CA PHE A 395 -11.34 -18.72 -23.24
C PHE A 395 -12.03 -17.41 -23.62
N MET A 396 -13.17 -17.47 -24.31
CA MET A 396 -13.97 -16.29 -24.64
C MET A 396 -14.61 -15.74 -23.36
N SER A 397 -14.11 -14.60 -22.89
CA SER A 397 -14.68 -13.84 -21.77
C SER A 397 -14.77 -14.61 -20.45
N PRO A 398 -13.63 -14.81 -19.75
CA PRO A 398 -13.63 -15.46 -18.44
C PRO A 398 -14.62 -14.82 -17.46
N TYR A 399 -15.32 -15.65 -16.69
CA TYR A 399 -16.29 -15.19 -15.70
C TYR A 399 -15.76 -15.47 -14.30
N THR A 400 -15.31 -14.41 -13.64
CA THR A 400 -14.70 -14.50 -12.31
C THR A 400 -15.75 -14.37 -11.22
N ILE A 401 -15.69 -15.25 -10.22
CA ILE A 401 -16.45 -15.18 -8.97
C ILE A 401 -15.43 -15.24 -7.82
N GLY A 402 -15.55 -14.31 -6.88
CA GLY A 402 -14.93 -14.41 -5.56
C GLY A 402 -16.02 -14.29 -4.51
N GLU A 403 -16.18 -15.32 -3.67
CA GLU A 403 -17.27 -15.44 -2.70
C GLU A 403 -16.74 -15.46 -1.26
N TRP A 404 -17.37 -14.70 -0.37
CA TRP A 404 -17.13 -14.73 1.07
C TRP A 404 -18.31 -15.36 1.78
N ASP A 405 -18.02 -16.32 2.63
CA ASP A 405 -18.99 -16.92 3.52
C ASP A 405 -18.76 -16.45 4.95
N PHE A 406 -19.79 -15.92 5.59
CA PHE A 406 -19.68 -15.39 6.96
C PHE A 406 -21.01 -15.46 7.69
N VAL A 407 -20.98 -15.14 8.98
CA VAL A 407 -22.17 -15.14 9.83
C VAL A 407 -22.37 -13.75 10.39
N LEU A 408 -23.57 -13.21 10.23
CA LEU A 408 -23.97 -11.95 10.86
C LEU A 408 -24.87 -12.22 12.07
N THR A 409 -24.63 -11.48 13.14
CA THR A 409 -25.43 -11.53 14.37
C THR A 409 -25.91 -10.13 14.75
N LYS A 410 -27.11 -10.04 15.31
CA LYS A 410 -27.68 -8.74 15.71
C LYS A 410 -26.85 -8.01 16.77
N THR A 411 -26.37 -8.78 17.74
CA THR A 411 -25.52 -8.28 18.82
C THR A 411 -24.19 -9.01 18.71
N PRO A 412 -23.05 -8.29 18.61
CA PRO A 412 -21.75 -8.91 18.61
C PRO A 412 -21.59 -9.87 19.79
N VAL A 413 -21.07 -11.06 19.51
CA VAL A 413 -21.02 -12.16 20.49
C VAL A 413 -19.79 -13.03 20.28
N ASP A 414 -19.12 -13.36 21.38
CA ASP A 414 -18.10 -14.40 21.39
C ASP A 414 -18.75 -15.75 21.73
N SER A 415 -18.63 -16.72 20.83
CA SER A 415 -19.17 -18.07 21.02
C SER A 415 -18.21 -19.12 20.46
N GLY A 416 -17.92 -20.15 21.24
CA GLY A 416 -16.97 -21.20 20.85
C GLY A 416 -15.51 -20.76 20.70
N GLY A 417 -15.14 -19.54 21.11
CA GLY A 417 -13.78 -18.99 20.89
C GLY A 417 -13.63 -18.17 19.61
N ARG A 418 -14.74 -17.88 18.91
CA ARG A 418 -14.80 -16.99 17.75
C ARG A 418 -15.72 -15.80 18.03
N HIS A 419 -15.31 -14.63 17.54
CA HIS A 419 -16.12 -13.42 17.53
C HIS A 419 -17.06 -13.41 16.31
N PHE A 420 -18.32 -13.04 16.53
CA PHE A 420 -19.31 -12.80 15.49
C PHE A 420 -19.80 -11.36 15.61
N ASP A 421 -19.83 -10.64 14.50
CA ASP A 421 -20.25 -9.24 14.48
C ASP A 421 -21.58 -9.05 13.71
N ARG A 422 -22.10 -7.83 13.74
CA ARG A 422 -23.26 -7.38 12.95
C ARG A 422 -22.90 -6.95 11.54
N GLN A 423 -21.61 -6.81 11.23
CA GLN A 423 -21.16 -6.40 9.92
C GLN A 423 -19.96 -7.22 9.43
N PHE A 424 -19.82 -7.29 8.11
CA PHE A 424 -18.70 -7.91 7.40
C PHE A 424 -18.23 -6.98 6.29
N ARG A 425 -16.94 -6.99 5.97
CA ARG A 425 -16.37 -6.20 4.87
C ARG A 425 -15.67 -7.09 3.86
N GLY A 426 -16.16 -7.06 2.62
CA GLY A 426 -15.41 -7.54 1.46
C GLY A 426 -14.81 -6.35 0.71
N VAL A 427 -13.63 -6.50 0.15
CA VAL A 427 -12.97 -5.49 -0.69
C VAL A 427 -12.59 -6.14 -2.00
N THR A 428 -12.86 -5.45 -3.11
CA THR A 428 -12.29 -5.84 -4.41
C THR A 428 -11.65 -4.63 -5.06
N VAL A 429 -10.44 -4.83 -5.57
CA VAL A 429 -9.74 -3.85 -6.39
C VAL A 429 -9.81 -4.30 -7.84
N TYR A 430 -10.48 -3.52 -8.68
CA TYR A 430 -10.62 -3.78 -10.12
C TYR A 430 -9.70 -2.86 -10.90
N GLY A 431 -8.99 -3.37 -11.89
CA GLY A 431 -8.16 -2.55 -12.78
C GLY A 431 -7.90 -3.16 -14.15
N LEU A 432 -7.36 -2.31 -15.03
CA LEU A 432 -6.99 -2.66 -16.40
C LEU A 432 -5.75 -1.84 -16.82
N THR A 433 -4.74 -2.51 -17.38
CA THR A 433 -3.52 -1.86 -17.85
C THR A 433 -2.89 -2.55 -19.06
N ASP A 434 -1.87 -1.92 -19.65
CA ASP A 434 -1.00 -2.54 -20.65
C ASP A 434 -0.33 -3.82 -20.09
N CYS A 435 -0.20 -4.86 -20.89
CA CYS A 435 0.52 -6.07 -20.50
C CYS A 435 2.04 -5.87 -20.62
N TRP A 436 2.75 -5.93 -19.50
CA TRP A 436 4.21 -5.79 -19.45
C TRP A 436 4.92 -7.13 -19.46
N ASN A 437 4.55 -7.97 -18.50
CA ASN A 437 5.12 -9.31 -18.32
C ASN A 437 4.12 -10.28 -17.71
N GLY A 438 2.84 -9.88 -17.59
CA GLY A 438 1.74 -10.79 -17.29
C GLY A 438 1.77 -11.98 -18.23
N ASP A 439 1.67 -13.16 -17.64
CA ASP A 439 1.69 -14.41 -18.39
C ASP A 439 0.92 -15.50 -17.65
N ASP A 440 0.52 -16.51 -18.40
CA ASP A 440 -0.31 -17.61 -17.98
C ASP A 440 0.32 -18.95 -18.38
N ALA A 441 0.21 -19.98 -17.52
CA ALA A 441 0.84 -21.28 -17.72
C ALA A 441 0.20 -22.12 -18.83
N ASN A 442 -1.09 -21.89 -19.14
CA ASN A 442 -1.83 -22.62 -20.16
C ASN A 442 -1.60 -22.02 -21.55
N ARG A 443 -1.00 -20.84 -21.65
CA ARG A 443 -0.43 -20.33 -22.91
C ARG A 443 0.76 -21.21 -23.34
N SER A 444 0.88 -21.47 -24.65
CA SER A 444 2.02 -22.23 -25.19
C SER A 444 3.37 -21.58 -24.82
N GLY A 445 4.14 -22.27 -23.98
CA GLY A 445 5.42 -21.77 -23.45
C GLY A 445 5.28 -20.59 -22.47
N GLY A 446 4.15 -20.48 -21.78
CA GLY A 446 3.92 -19.51 -20.72
C GLY A 446 4.09 -20.08 -19.32
N SER A 447 3.94 -19.21 -18.33
CA SER A 447 3.99 -19.50 -16.90
C SER A 447 3.12 -18.51 -16.14
N ASN A 448 2.53 -18.88 -15.01
CA ASN A 448 1.74 -17.96 -14.19
C ASN A 448 2.63 -16.86 -13.60
N VAL A 449 2.59 -15.67 -14.21
CA VAL A 449 3.39 -14.50 -13.83
C VAL A 449 2.46 -13.32 -13.61
N ILE A 450 2.46 -12.80 -12.39
CA ILE A 450 1.76 -11.56 -12.06
C ILE A 450 2.46 -10.40 -12.78
N ASP A 451 1.67 -9.59 -13.48
CA ASP A 451 2.18 -8.43 -14.21
C ASP A 451 2.78 -7.38 -13.26
N ARG A 452 3.89 -6.74 -13.68
CA ARG A 452 4.63 -5.77 -12.86
C ARG A 452 3.78 -4.55 -12.48
N GLU A 453 2.92 -4.06 -13.36
CA GLU A 453 2.08 -2.89 -13.05
C GLU A 453 0.91 -3.26 -12.14
N VAL A 454 0.33 -4.44 -12.34
CA VAL A 454 -0.68 -5.01 -11.43
C VAL A 454 -0.10 -5.11 -10.02
N LYS A 455 1.08 -5.72 -9.87
CA LYS A 455 1.74 -5.84 -8.55
C LYS A 455 2.06 -4.48 -7.93
N TYR A 456 2.48 -3.49 -8.74
CA TYR A 456 2.74 -2.13 -8.27
C TYR A 456 1.48 -1.49 -7.67
N GLN A 457 0.37 -1.51 -8.43
CA GLN A 457 -0.89 -0.89 -8.03
C GLN A 457 -1.52 -1.59 -6.81
N LEU A 458 -1.39 -2.92 -6.73
CA LEU A 458 -1.89 -3.70 -5.61
C LEU A 458 -1.01 -3.59 -4.36
N ASP A 459 0.32 -3.48 -4.48
CA ASP A 459 1.18 -3.22 -3.31
C ASP A 459 0.92 -1.86 -2.69
N GLU A 460 0.57 -0.85 -3.48
CA GLU A 460 0.17 0.43 -2.93
C GLU A 460 -1.12 0.35 -2.09
N VAL A 461 -2.01 -0.59 -2.40
CA VAL A 461 -3.22 -0.84 -1.62
C VAL A 461 -2.92 -1.75 -0.45
N PHE A 462 -2.43 -2.96 -0.69
CA PHE A 462 -2.29 -4.03 0.29
C PHE A 462 -0.99 -4.01 1.09
N ASN A 463 0.02 -3.26 0.68
CA ASN A 463 1.31 -3.11 1.36
C ASN A 463 1.80 -1.64 1.27
N PRO A 464 0.97 -0.67 1.71
CA PRO A 464 1.21 0.75 1.47
C PRO A 464 2.47 1.26 2.18
N TRP A 465 2.94 2.45 1.77
CA TRP A 465 3.86 3.22 2.60
C TRP A 465 3.10 3.69 3.84
N ASP A 466 3.40 3.10 5.00
CA ASP A 466 2.67 3.33 6.25
C ASP A 466 3.40 4.27 7.23
N LEU A 467 2.72 4.66 8.31
CA LEU A 467 3.25 5.60 9.31
C LEU A 467 4.48 5.06 10.03
N ARG A 468 4.55 3.75 10.27
CA ARG A 468 5.72 3.10 10.86
C ARG A 468 6.93 3.24 9.95
N THR A 469 6.76 2.99 8.66
CA THR A 469 7.80 3.15 7.63
C THR A 469 8.15 4.63 7.47
N ALA A 470 7.17 5.54 7.56
CA ALA A 470 7.43 6.97 7.47
C ALA A 470 8.34 7.51 8.59
N VAL A 471 8.29 6.91 9.79
CA VAL A 471 9.21 7.28 10.89
C VAL A 471 10.55 6.55 10.89
N HIS A 472 10.79 5.62 9.97
CA HIS A 472 12.07 4.93 9.78
C HIS A 472 12.62 5.26 8.39
N LYS A 473 13.64 6.10 8.33
CA LYS A 473 14.29 6.45 7.06
C LYS A 473 15.63 5.74 6.96
N ASP A 474 15.74 4.89 5.96
CA ASP A 474 16.91 4.05 5.62
C ASP A 474 17.59 4.51 4.32
N THR A 475 17.17 5.66 3.78
CA THR A 475 17.69 6.20 2.53
C THR A 475 17.83 7.72 2.58
N ARG A 476 18.68 8.25 1.69
CA ARG A 476 18.76 9.68 1.34
C ARG A 476 18.49 9.83 -0.15
N ARG A 477 17.69 10.83 -0.56
CA ARG A 477 17.37 11.09 -1.97
C ARG A 477 18.26 12.18 -2.55
N TRP A 478 18.74 11.97 -3.78
CA TRP A 478 19.68 12.84 -4.47
C TRP A 478 19.24 13.11 -5.90
N VAL A 479 19.72 14.22 -6.44
CA VAL A 479 19.61 14.56 -7.86
C VAL A 479 20.95 15.02 -8.39
N ASP A 480 21.39 14.44 -9.50
CA ASP A 480 22.53 14.93 -10.28
C ASP A 480 22.04 15.41 -11.65
N PHE A 481 22.76 16.41 -12.20
CA PHE A 481 22.50 16.93 -13.53
C PHE A 481 23.77 16.85 -14.38
N HIS A 482 23.64 16.29 -15.59
CA HIS A 482 24.71 16.26 -16.59
C HIS A 482 24.27 17.02 -17.84
N THR A 483 25.12 17.89 -18.38
CA THR A 483 24.86 18.56 -19.67
C THR A 483 25.78 17.97 -20.71
N VAL A 484 25.21 17.34 -21.75
CA VAL A 484 26.01 16.70 -22.80
C VAL A 484 26.88 17.72 -23.50
N THR A 485 28.19 17.49 -23.51
CA THR A 485 29.15 18.38 -24.17
C THR A 485 29.26 18.10 -25.67
N PRO A 486 29.73 19.06 -26.48
CA PRO A 486 30.03 18.81 -27.89
C PRO A 486 31.01 17.64 -28.10
N THR A 487 32.00 17.51 -27.21
CA THR A 487 32.99 16.42 -27.28
C THR A 487 32.36 15.05 -27.01
N GLU A 488 31.50 14.93 -25.99
CA GLU A 488 30.79 13.69 -25.69
C GLU A 488 29.87 13.28 -26.84
N TYR A 489 29.14 14.25 -27.42
CA TYR A 489 28.29 14.00 -28.58
C TYR A 489 29.09 13.52 -29.80
N GLU A 490 30.21 14.17 -30.12
CA GLU A 490 31.10 13.74 -31.21
C GLU A 490 31.71 12.36 -30.94
N ASN A 491 32.14 12.08 -29.71
CA ASN A 491 32.65 10.76 -29.35
C ASN A 491 31.61 9.67 -29.52
N ALA A 492 30.35 9.92 -29.16
CA ALA A 492 29.27 8.99 -29.36
C ALA A 492 28.97 8.75 -30.85
N HIS A 493 28.81 9.81 -31.63
CA HIS A 493 28.31 9.70 -33.02
C HIS A 493 29.40 9.39 -34.04
N THR A 494 30.66 9.76 -33.77
CA THR A 494 31.79 9.52 -34.66
C THR A 494 32.62 8.33 -34.21
N ASN A 495 32.91 8.23 -32.90
CA ASN A 495 33.82 7.23 -32.35
C ASN A 495 33.11 6.02 -31.73
N HIS A 496 31.78 6.00 -31.68
CA HIS A 496 30.96 4.91 -31.10
C HIS A 496 31.31 4.63 -29.63
N ILE A 497 31.55 5.69 -28.87
CA ILE A 497 31.89 5.64 -27.43
C ILE A 497 30.64 5.97 -26.61
N ASP A 498 30.29 5.10 -25.66
CA ASP A 498 29.17 5.32 -24.74
C ASP A 498 29.44 6.51 -23.80
N LEU A 499 28.37 7.19 -23.37
CA LEU A 499 28.46 8.26 -22.38
C LEU A 499 28.29 7.66 -20.98
N GLU A 500 29.33 7.74 -20.15
CA GLU A 500 29.32 7.31 -18.76
C GLU A 500 29.18 8.52 -17.82
N ILE A 501 28.21 8.47 -16.93
CA ILE A 501 27.96 9.51 -15.92
C ILE A 501 28.08 8.86 -14.53
N THR A 502 29.11 9.25 -13.78
CA THR A 502 29.32 8.80 -12.40
C THR A 502 28.50 9.66 -11.44
N LEU A 503 27.76 9.01 -10.53
CA LEU A 503 26.94 9.70 -9.53
C LEU A 503 27.79 10.25 -8.38
N THR A 504 27.39 11.41 -7.87
CA THR A 504 28.17 12.18 -6.88
C THR A 504 28.14 11.56 -5.47
N ASN A 505 27.03 10.95 -5.07
CA ASN A 505 26.81 10.44 -3.72
C ASN A 505 26.85 8.91 -3.69
N THR A 506 27.53 8.35 -2.69
CA THR A 506 27.75 6.91 -2.46
C THR A 506 27.49 6.60 -0.97
N PRO A 507 27.08 5.37 -0.61
CA PRO A 507 26.82 4.22 -1.49
C PRO A 507 25.44 4.23 -2.12
N VAL A 508 25.38 4.05 -3.44
CA VAL A 508 24.13 4.09 -4.19
C VAL A 508 23.30 2.83 -3.95
N LYS A 509 22.01 3.02 -3.68
CA LYS A 509 21.03 1.95 -3.54
C LYS A 509 20.67 1.39 -4.91
N TYR A 510 21.08 0.15 -5.17
CA TYR A 510 20.72 -0.57 -6.39
C TYR A 510 19.49 -1.45 -6.16
N SER A 511 18.59 -1.51 -7.14
CA SER A 511 17.45 -2.41 -7.09
C SER A 511 17.28 -3.20 -8.37
N ASN A 512 17.16 -4.52 -8.20
CA ASN A 512 17.01 -5.48 -9.29
C ASN A 512 15.71 -5.29 -10.10
N VAL A 513 14.65 -4.77 -9.49
CA VAL A 513 13.36 -4.52 -10.15
C VAL A 513 13.09 -3.02 -10.16
N TRP A 514 13.31 -2.38 -11.31
CA TRP A 514 13.23 -0.92 -11.44
C TRP A 514 11.85 -0.36 -11.12
N GLU A 515 10.79 -1.06 -11.52
CA GLU A 515 9.39 -0.65 -11.43
C GLU A 515 8.70 -1.06 -10.13
N LYS A 516 9.41 -1.62 -9.14
CA LYS A 516 8.79 -2.08 -7.90
C LYS A 516 8.21 -0.91 -7.08
N TYR A 517 7.03 -1.08 -6.50
CA TYR A 517 6.45 -0.09 -5.56
C TYR A 517 7.28 0.01 -4.27
N CYS A 518 7.27 1.18 -3.62
CA CYS A 518 8.10 1.48 -2.46
C CYS A 518 9.61 1.24 -2.65
N ASN A 519 10.07 1.12 -3.89
CA ASN A 519 11.48 1.00 -4.23
C ASN A 519 12.03 2.36 -4.62
N PHE A 520 13.21 2.70 -4.11
CA PHE A 520 13.86 3.99 -4.35
C PHE A 520 14.91 3.89 -5.49
N SER A 521 14.60 3.07 -6.50
CA SER A 521 15.43 2.92 -7.70
C SER A 521 15.63 4.25 -8.42
N GLU A 522 16.70 4.33 -9.21
CA GLU A 522 17.04 5.52 -9.94
C GLU A 522 15.98 5.88 -10.99
N ARG A 523 15.85 7.17 -11.32
CA ARG A 523 15.05 7.65 -12.45
C ARG A 523 15.91 8.60 -13.27
N VAL A 524 16.01 8.32 -14.57
CA VAL A 524 16.74 9.16 -15.52
C VAL A 524 15.75 9.85 -16.44
N GLU A 525 15.95 11.14 -16.68
CA GLU A 525 15.08 11.95 -17.53
C GLU A 525 15.92 12.91 -18.39
N TRP A 526 15.52 13.12 -19.63
CA TRP A 526 15.96 14.27 -20.42
C TRP A 526 14.90 14.68 -21.44
N GLY A 527 14.75 15.98 -21.62
CA GLY A 527 13.77 16.57 -22.54
C GLY A 527 12.31 16.37 -22.09
N GLY A 528 12.05 16.33 -20.78
CA GLY A 528 10.71 16.12 -20.23
C GLY A 528 10.21 14.67 -20.33
N VAL A 529 11.10 13.72 -20.63
CA VAL A 529 10.75 12.32 -20.90
C VAL A 529 11.62 11.39 -20.07
N ARG A 530 10.96 10.53 -19.29
CA ARG A 530 11.57 9.44 -18.52
C ARG A 530 12.26 8.45 -19.43
N ARG A 531 13.38 7.92 -18.96
CA ARG A 531 14.24 7.00 -19.70
C ARG A 531 14.28 5.66 -19.00
N ILE A 532 14.56 4.63 -19.78
CA ILE A 532 14.35 3.23 -19.40
C ILE A 532 15.69 2.54 -19.16
N PRO A 533 15.92 1.88 -18.02
CA PRO A 533 17.13 1.07 -17.82
C PRO A 533 17.03 -0.28 -18.54
N LEU A 534 18.18 -0.88 -18.86
CA LEU A 534 18.28 -2.21 -19.47
C LEU A 534 17.54 -3.31 -18.69
N ARG A 535 17.49 -3.22 -17.35
CA ARG A 535 16.83 -4.20 -16.48
C ARG A 535 15.30 -4.03 -16.37
N SER A 536 14.75 -3.05 -17.07
CA SER A 536 13.31 -2.80 -17.12
C SER A 536 12.57 -3.88 -17.91
N VAL A 537 11.26 -4.03 -17.69
CA VAL A 537 10.38 -4.81 -18.58
C VAL A 537 10.16 -4.16 -19.95
N TRP A 538 10.48 -2.87 -20.06
CA TRP A 538 10.35 -2.12 -21.29
C TRP A 538 11.44 -2.50 -22.30
N THR A 539 11.05 -2.63 -23.57
CA THR A 539 11.97 -2.79 -24.69
C THR A 539 11.60 -1.84 -25.84
N PRO A 540 12.57 -1.15 -26.46
CA PRO A 540 14.01 -1.10 -26.12
C PRO A 540 14.30 -0.28 -24.85
N TYR A 541 15.48 -0.51 -24.24
CA TYR A 541 16.00 0.29 -23.13
C TYR A 541 16.64 1.61 -23.62
N ASP A 542 17.01 2.52 -22.73
CA ASP A 542 17.72 3.78 -23.00
C ASP A 542 19.12 3.84 -22.38
N TYR A 543 19.31 3.28 -21.18
CA TYR A 543 20.59 3.31 -20.45
C TYR A 543 20.87 2.01 -19.68
N ILE A 544 22.11 1.84 -19.24
CA ILE A 544 22.56 0.79 -18.31
C ILE A 544 22.91 1.47 -16.99
N PHE A 545 22.61 0.82 -15.86
CA PHE A 545 22.92 1.33 -14.55
C PHE A 545 23.57 0.25 -13.71
N ASP A 546 24.75 0.55 -13.21
CA ASP A 546 25.58 -0.37 -12.42
C ASP A 546 26.05 0.34 -11.15
N VAL A 547 26.28 -0.44 -10.09
CA VAL A 547 26.90 0.01 -8.85
C VAL A 547 28.10 -0.88 -8.57
N ASP A 548 29.27 -0.28 -8.41
CA ASP A 548 30.52 -1.00 -8.18
C ASP A 548 30.66 -1.51 -6.72
N SER A 549 31.75 -2.21 -6.43
CA SER A 549 32.03 -2.74 -5.08
C SER A 549 32.24 -1.65 -4.02
N ASN A 550 32.48 -0.41 -4.42
CA ASN A 550 32.65 0.74 -3.53
C ASN A 550 31.34 1.55 -3.40
N GLY A 551 30.24 1.06 -3.96
CA GLY A 551 28.93 1.73 -3.91
C GLY A 551 28.80 2.90 -4.87
N VAL A 552 29.73 3.08 -5.81
CA VAL A 552 29.66 4.13 -6.82
C VAL A 552 28.72 3.71 -7.93
N GLY A 553 27.67 4.51 -8.15
CA GLY A 553 26.72 4.28 -9.25
C GLY A 553 27.15 4.97 -10.54
N THR A 554 26.96 4.29 -11.68
CA THR A 554 27.25 4.82 -13.01
C THR A 554 26.05 4.60 -13.94
N VAL A 555 25.63 5.67 -14.62
CA VAL A 555 24.66 5.61 -15.72
C VAL A 555 25.42 5.62 -17.05
N THR A 556 25.28 4.56 -17.83
CA THR A 556 25.89 4.42 -19.15
C THR A 556 24.83 4.53 -20.24
N ILE A 557 24.91 5.58 -21.06
CA ILE A 557 24.03 5.79 -22.22
C ILE A 557 24.77 5.27 -23.47
N PRO A 558 24.22 4.27 -24.17
CA PRO A 558 24.82 3.75 -25.40
C PRO A 558 25.06 4.87 -26.41
N TYR A 559 26.17 4.82 -27.14
CA TYR A 559 26.60 5.85 -28.11
C TYR A 559 25.49 6.23 -29.11
N SER A 560 24.65 5.25 -29.48
CA SER A 560 23.53 5.41 -30.42
C SER A 560 22.33 6.17 -29.84
N LYS A 561 22.31 6.44 -28.53
CA LYS A 561 21.21 7.07 -27.79
C LYS A 561 21.62 8.34 -27.05
N VAL A 562 22.89 8.73 -27.14
CA VAL A 562 23.39 9.98 -26.53
C VAL A 562 22.64 11.17 -27.14
N PRO A 563 21.96 12.01 -26.34
CA PRO A 563 21.19 13.12 -26.89
C PRO A 563 22.12 14.25 -27.38
N ALA A 564 21.55 15.21 -28.11
CA ALA A 564 22.31 16.32 -28.69
C ALA A 564 23.10 17.11 -27.61
N ALA A 565 24.25 17.65 -28.01
CA ALA A 565 25.03 18.54 -27.16
C ALA A 565 24.16 19.70 -26.63
N GLY A 566 24.31 20.02 -25.35
CA GLY A 566 23.49 20.98 -24.61
C GLY A 566 22.26 20.37 -23.93
N THR A 567 21.92 19.10 -24.20
CA THR A 567 20.82 18.42 -23.49
C THR A 567 21.19 18.23 -22.01
N ARG A 568 20.30 18.64 -21.12
CA ARG A 568 20.41 18.41 -19.67
C ARG A 568 19.74 17.09 -19.31
N ILE A 569 20.51 16.19 -18.72
CA ILE A 569 20.10 14.90 -18.17
C ILE A 569 19.93 15.07 -16.66
N LYS A 570 18.78 14.64 -16.14
CA LYS A 570 18.45 14.58 -14.72
C LYS A 570 18.54 13.13 -14.26
N ILE A 571 19.23 12.89 -13.14
CA ILE A 571 19.36 11.56 -12.55
C ILE A 571 18.96 11.65 -11.09
N LEU A 572 17.85 10.99 -10.75
CA LEU A 572 17.33 10.86 -9.39
C LEU A 572 17.75 9.51 -8.83
N TYR A 573 18.28 9.44 -7.61
CA TYR A 573 18.73 8.19 -7.00
C TYR A 573 18.71 8.25 -5.48
N SER A 574 18.93 7.09 -4.84
CA SER A 574 19.07 6.97 -3.39
C SER A 574 20.45 6.45 -3.01
N THR A 575 20.90 6.82 -1.81
CA THR A 575 22.01 6.13 -1.15
C THR A 575 21.51 5.29 0.03
N GLU A 576 22.17 4.15 0.28
CA GLU A 576 21.97 3.36 1.48
C GLU A 576 22.47 4.10 2.72
N THR A 577 21.97 3.72 3.88
CA THR A 577 22.36 4.33 5.14
C THR A 577 22.80 3.34 6.20
N SER A 578 22.84 2.04 5.90
CA SER A 578 23.25 0.99 6.84
C SER A 578 24.33 0.09 6.24
N TYR A 579 25.25 -0.38 7.07
CA TYR A 579 26.31 -1.29 6.66
C TYR A 579 26.65 -2.29 7.78
N THR A 580 27.06 -3.50 7.40
CA THR A 580 27.55 -4.52 8.32
C THR A 580 28.86 -5.07 7.81
N HIS A 581 29.88 -5.03 8.66
CA HIS A 581 31.22 -5.50 8.35
C HIS A 581 31.49 -6.87 8.98
N TYR A 582 31.88 -7.84 8.15
CA TYR A 582 32.20 -9.22 8.57
C TYR A 582 33.71 -9.55 8.50
N GLY A 583 34.53 -8.61 8.02
CA GLY A 583 35.97 -8.81 7.90
C GLY A 583 36.70 -8.79 9.25
N ASN A 584 37.99 -9.10 9.21
CA ASN A 584 38.88 -9.12 10.37
C ASN A 584 40.10 -8.22 10.16
N ILE A 585 40.82 -7.95 11.24
CA ILE A 585 42.02 -7.11 11.26
C ILE A 585 43.13 -7.92 11.89
N SER A 586 44.16 -8.19 11.11
CA SER A 586 45.26 -9.07 11.53
C SER A 586 46.55 -8.30 11.73
N TYR A 587 47.24 -8.66 12.80
CA TYR A 587 48.49 -8.08 13.26
C TYR A 587 49.48 -9.22 13.45
N ALA A 588 50.64 -9.14 12.81
CA ALA A 588 51.69 -10.14 12.95
C ALA A 588 53.03 -9.48 13.29
N HIS A 589 53.70 -9.98 14.31
CA HIS A 589 55.05 -9.56 14.69
C HIS A 589 55.95 -10.77 14.89
N ASN A 590 57.22 -10.64 14.53
CA ASN A 590 58.22 -11.69 14.70
C ASN A 590 59.55 -11.07 15.09
N GLU A 591 60.13 -11.55 16.18
CA GLU A 591 61.44 -11.13 16.63
C GLU A 591 62.29 -12.28 17.18
N ASN A 592 63.61 -12.07 17.14
CA ASN A 592 64.58 -12.98 17.74
C ASN A 592 65.29 -12.27 18.89
N VAL A 593 65.23 -12.84 20.09
CA VAL A 593 65.84 -12.24 21.28
C VAL A 593 66.86 -13.19 21.90
N THR A 594 68.04 -12.66 22.24
CA THR A 594 69.09 -13.40 22.94
C THR A 594 68.73 -13.40 24.42
N PHE A 595 68.57 -14.59 25.01
CA PHE A 595 67.74 -14.69 26.22
C PHE A 595 68.28 -15.62 27.33
N ALA A 596 67.97 -15.32 28.60
CA ALA A 596 68.36 -16.08 29.80
C ALA A 596 67.19 -16.24 30.82
N ASP A 597 66.78 -17.47 31.12
CA ASP A 597 65.74 -17.93 32.08
C ASP A 597 64.33 -17.25 32.11
N THR A 598 64.12 -15.95 32.39
CA THR A 598 62.79 -15.27 32.32
C THR A 598 62.81 -13.87 31.65
N HIS A 599 62.01 -13.65 30.59
CA HIS A 599 61.94 -12.37 29.85
C HIS A 599 60.55 -11.77 29.89
N THR A 600 60.48 -10.46 30.03
CA THR A 600 59.27 -9.67 29.74
C THR A 600 59.42 -9.04 28.36
N PHE A 601 58.42 -9.24 27.52
CA PHE A 601 58.23 -8.56 26.26
C PHE A 601 57.18 -7.48 26.47
N THR A 602 57.59 -6.23 26.29
CA THR A 602 56.69 -5.07 26.37
C THR A 602 56.73 -4.34 25.04
N TYR A 603 55.56 -4.18 24.45
CA TYR A 603 55.36 -3.42 23.23
C TYR A 603 54.53 -2.18 23.57
N ASP A 604 55.24 -1.07 23.76
CA ASP A 604 54.66 0.28 23.88
C ASP A 604 54.51 0.90 22.50
N ASP A 605 53.28 1.26 22.12
CA ASP A 605 52.94 1.83 20.80
C ASP A 605 53.62 1.09 19.62
N PRO A 606 53.47 -0.25 19.54
CA PRO A 606 54.09 -1.05 18.49
C PRO A 606 53.70 -0.55 17.09
N ALA A 607 54.71 -0.39 16.23
CA ALA A 607 54.49 -0.04 14.82
C ALA A 607 53.99 -1.27 14.03
N TRP A 608 52.68 -1.51 14.06
CA TRP A 608 52.02 -2.47 13.18
C TRP A 608 51.76 -1.88 11.80
N ALA A 609 51.35 -2.71 10.83
CA ALA A 609 50.81 -2.21 9.58
C ALA A 609 49.58 -1.32 9.86
N ASP A 610 49.41 -0.25 9.08
CA ASP A 610 48.25 0.64 9.20
C ASP A 610 46.96 -0.16 9.00
N SER A 611 46.08 -0.09 9.99
CA SER A 611 44.81 -0.79 10.08
C SER A 611 43.63 0.15 9.87
N SER A 612 43.89 1.37 9.40
CA SER A 612 42.84 2.31 9.06
C SER A 612 42.20 1.97 7.71
N PHE A 613 40.88 2.01 7.68
CA PHE A 613 40.11 1.88 6.45
C PHE A 613 38.86 2.75 6.52
N THR A 614 38.35 3.10 5.35
CA THR A 614 37.04 3.75 5.21
C THR A 614 36.08 2.72 4.68
N ASP A 615 34.95 2.57 5.35
CA ASP A 615 33.96 1.58 4.96
C ASP A 615 32.95 2.10 3.94
N TYR A 616 31.92 1.28 3.70
CA TYR A 616 30.91 1.51 2.67
C TYR A 616 30.06 2.78 2.91
N LEU A 617 29.89 3.22 4.17
CA LEU A 617 29.16 4.45 4.51
C LEU A 617 30.07 5.68 4.57
N GLY A 618 31.37 5.50 4.32
CA GLY A 618 32.37 6.56 4.43
C GLY A 618 32.87 6.78 5.85
N VAL A 619 32.59 5.85 6.78
CA VAL A 619 33.08 5.92 8.16
C VAL A 619 34.53 5.45 8.17
N ASN A 620 35.42 6.25 8.74
CA ASN A 620 36.82 5.86 8.87
C ASN A 620 37.04 5.18 10.22
N TYR A 621 37.41 3.90 10.15
CA TYR A 621 37.83 3.12 11.29
C TYR A 621 39.35 3.09 11.36
N ARG A 622 39.88 3.07 12.57
CA ARG A 622 41.30 2.81 12.85
C ARG A 622 41.42 2.00 14.13
N PHE A 623 42.23 0.94 14.08
CA PHE A 623 42.44 0.04 15.20
C PHE A 623 43.90 0.14 15.65
N ASP A 624 44.17 0.59 16.86
CA ASP A 624 45.54 0.72 17.35
C ASP A 624 45.74 -0.22 18.54
N VAL A 625 46.67 -1.16 18.43
CA VAL A 625 47.16 -1.90 19.60
C VAL A 625 48.19 -1.01 20.29
N ASN A 626 47.76 -0.28 21.32
CA ASN A 626 48.61 0.72 21.97
C ASN A 626 49.61 0.11 22.95
N TYR A 627 49.24 -1.01 23.56
CA TYR A 627 50.05 -1.70 24.56
C TYR A 627 49.83 -3.20 24.48
N LEU A 628 50.91 -3.97 24.51
CA LEU A 628 50.89 -5.44 24.66
C LEU A 628 52.08 -5.86 25.52
N GLU A 629 51.81 -6.46 26.67
CA GLU A 629 52.84 -7.00 27.56
C GLU A 629 52.60 -8.50 27.81
N PHE A 630 53.65 -9.31 27.59
CA PHE A 630 53.66 -10.71 27.99
C PHE A 630 55.05 -11.17 28.45
N VAL A 631 55.09 -12.23 29.24
CA VAL A 631 56.32 -12.78 29.81
C VAL A 631 56.53 -14.19 29.29
N VAL A 632 57.73 -14.49 28.79
CA VAL A 632 58.16 -15.85 28.44
C VAL A 632 59.18 -16.32 29.48
N SER A 633 58.90 -17.44 30.15
CA SER A 633 59.79 -18.02 31.16
C SER A 633 60.18 -19.45 30.80
N ASN A 634 61.46 -19.74 30.98
CA ASN A 634 62.00 -21.08 31.01
C ASN A 634 61.93 -21.64 32.44
N LEU A 635 61.17 -22.71 32.63
CA LEU A 635 60.98 -23.33 33.94
C LEU A 635 61.98 -24.47 34.19
N THR A 636 62.54 -25.07 33.14
CA THR A 636 63.49 -26.19 33.23
C THR A 636 64.68 -26.01 32.25
N LYS A 637 65.32 -27.07 31.75
CA LYS A 637 66.42 -26.94 30.78
C LYS A 637 65.87 -27.18 29.37
N LEU A 638 65.99 -26.18 28.50
CA LEU A 638 65.51 -26.25 27.12
C LEU A 638 66.50 -26.93 26.17
N THR A 639 65.93 -27.52 25.13
CA THR A 639 66.61 -28.14 23.99
C THR A 639 66.19 -27.44 22.70
N ASN A 640 67.08 -27.43 21.71
CA ASN A 640 66.81 -26.83 20.41
C ASN A 640 65.49 -27.35 19.81
N GLY A 641 64.58 -26.46 19.45
CA GLY A 641 63.26 -26.80 18.91
C GLY A 641 62.14 -26.90 19.94
N ASP A 642 62.41 -26.73 21.24
CA ASP A 642 61.34 -26.61 22.24
C ASP A 642 60.46 -25.39 21.89
N LYS A 643 59.14 -25.60 21.83
CA LYS A 643 58.14 -24.64 21.35
C LYS A 643 56.91 -24.66 22.24
N PHE A 644 56.35 -23.47 22.52
CA PHE A 644 55.03 -23.34 23.12
C PHE A 644 54.24 -22.20 22.45
N SER A 645 52.94 -22.39 22.30
CA SER A 645 52.01 -21.39 21.74
C SER A 645 50.88 -21.17 22.73
N LEU A 646 50.74 -19.94 23.21
CA LEU A 646 49.59 -19.48 23.98
C LEU A 646 48.54 -18.95 23.01
N THR A 647 47.38 -19.61 22.95
CA THR A 647 46.24 -19.21 22.12
C THR A 647 45.02 -18.96 22.96
N GLY A 648 44.27 -17.91 22.64
CA GLY A 648 42.97 -17.63 23.25
C GLY A 648 42.26 -16.47 22.57
N THR A 649 41.10 -16.11 23.09
CA THR A 649 40.26 -15.03 22.58
C THR A 649 39.86 -14.12 23.72
N ALA A 650 39.95 -12.82 23.46
CA ALA A 650 39.51 -11.75 24.34
C ALA A 650 38.25 -11.12 23.74
N ASP A 651 37.08 -11.35 24.36
CA ASP A 651 35.76 -10.91 23.89
C ASP A 651 35.35 -9.57 24.52
N TRP A 652 34.92 -8.62 23.70
CA TRP A 652 34.25 -7.40 24.11
C TRP A 652 33.17 -7.00 23.09
N TRP A 653 32.00 -6.54 23.56
CA TRP A 653 30.97 -5.97 22.69
C TRP A 653 30.30 -4.74 23.30
N ALA A 654 29.69 -3.93 22.43
CA ALA A 654 28.84 -2.82 22.80
C ALA A 654 27.74 -2.57 21.76
N GLU A 655 26.68 -1.90 22.21
CA GLU A 655 25.49 -1.53 21.44
C GLU A 655 25.23 -0.03 21.57
N ASP A 656 24.51 0.53 20.60
CA ASP A 656 23.95 1.89 20.61
C ASP A 656 24.97 3.02 20.86
N ILE A 657 26.11 3.00 20.15
CA ILE A 657 27.13 4.03 20.26
C ILE A 657 26.91 5.12 19.22
N LYS A 658 26.58 6.34 19.68
CA LYS A 658 26.44 7.53 18.82
C LYS A 658 27.77 8.26 18.67
N VAL A 659 28.18 8.47 17.42
CA VAL A 659 29.39 9.21 17.06
C VAL A 659 28.96 10.48 16.31
N PHE A 660 29.10 11.61 16.98
CA PHE A 660 28.70 12.90 16.41
C PHE A 660 29.72 13.41 15.39
N LYS A 661 29.23 13.96 14.28
CA LYS A 661 30.01 14.42 13.13
C LYS A 661 31.13 15.43 13.44
N GLU A 662 31.07 16.10 14.60
CA GLU A 662 32.06 17.10 14.97
C GLU A 662 33.38 16.50 15.47
N ASN A 663 33.39 15.26 15.99
CA ASN A 663 34.59 14.66 16.58
C ASN A 663 34.62 13.13 16.40
N PRO A 664 35.80 12.52 16.21
CA PRO A 664 35.96 11.08 16.30
C PRO A 664 35.57 10.56 17.69
N ALA A 665 34.98 9.37 17.75
CA ALA A 665 34.83 8.59 18.97
C ALA A 665 36.01 7.65 19.15
N THR A 666 36.37 7.37 20.40
CA THR A 666 37.44 6.44 20.74
C THR A 666 36.91 5.41 21.71
N ILE A 667 36.89 4.15 21.28
CA ILE A 667 36.56 2.99 22.10
C ILE A 667 37.89 2.38 22.54
N LYS A 668 38.05 2.17 23.85
CA LYS A 668 39.27 1.55 24.39
C LYS A 668 38.93 0.27 25.12
N VAL A 669 39.45 -0.84 24.62
CA VAL A 669 39.33 -2.16 25.23
C VAL A 669 40.63 -2.43 25.97
N TYR A 670 40.52 -2.60 27.29
CA TYR A 670 41.65 -2.81 28.19
C TYR A 670 41.55 -4.18 28.85
N TRP A 671 42.68 -4.88 28.91
CA TRP A 671 42.84 -6.14 29.61
C TRP A 671 43.98 -5.97 30.61
N LEU A 672 43.64 -5.53 31.82
CA LEU A 672 44.63 -5.28 32.87
C LEU A 672 44.84 -6.53 33.73
N GLY A 673 46.03 -7.09 33.65
CA GLY A 673 46.65 -7.61 34.86
C GLY A 673 46.95 -6.43 35.79
N GLU A 674 46.49 -6.45 37.05
CA GLU A 674 46.88 -5.38 37.98
C GLU A 674 48.41 -5.40 38.13
N ARG A 675 49.08 -4.31 37.74
CA ARG A 675 50.55 -4.21 37.66
C ARG A 675 51.21 -4.59 38.99
N GLY A 676 51.76 -5.82 39.07
CA GLY A 676 52.40 -6.37 40.27
C GLY A 676 51.53 -7.31 41.13
N SER A 677 50.31 -7.64 40.70
CA SER A 677 49.42 -8.60 41.35
C SER A 677 49.60 -9.99 40.75
N SER A 678 50.05 -10.97 41.54
CA SER A 678 50.26 -12.36 41.08
C SER A 678 49.01 -13.09 40.59
N ASN A 679 47.82 -12.48 40.69
CA ASN A 679 46.52 -13.15 40.55
C ASN A 679 45.79 -12.81 39.25
N ASN A 680 46.32 -11.93 38.41
CA ASN A 680 45.58 -11.39 37.26
C ASN A 680 46.34 -11.52 35.91
N HIS A 681 47.28 -12.48 35.84
CA HIS A 681 48.02 -12.85 34.64
C HIS A 681 47.41 -14.11 34.02
N TRP A 682 47.13 -14.10 32.72
CA TRP A 682 46.74 -15.32 32.00
C TRP A 682 47.96 -16.17 31.71
N ASN A 683 48.26 -17.05 32.66
CA ASN A 683 49.42 -17.91 32.69
C ASN A 683 49.10 -19.25 32.05
N HIS A 684 49.86 -19.66 31.03
CA HIS A 684 49.84 -21.02 30.54
C HIS A 684 51.25 -21.58 30.43
N THR A 685 51.38 -22.86 30.76
CA THR A 685 52.62 -23.62 30.65
C THR A 685 52.42 -24.72 29.61
N ASP A 686 53.46 -25.07 28.88
CA ASP A 686 53.42 -26.22 27.99
C ASP A 686 53.23 -27.54 28.77
N ASP A 687 52.77 -28.59 28.08
CA ASP A 687 52.44 -29.90 28.67
C ASP A 687 53.61 -30.58 29.41
N ASN A 688 54.84 -30.13 29.16
CA ASN A 688 56.07 -30.67 29.76
C ASN A 688 56.66 -29.78 30.85
N ASP A 689 55.96 -28.71 31.26
CA ASP A 689 56.40 -27.73 32.26
C ASP A 689 57.79 -27.12 31.96
N LYS A 690 58.12 -26.91 30.68
CA LYS A 690 59.37 -26.31 30.21
C LYS A 690 59.24 -24.81 29.94
N ILE A 691 58.17 -24.38 29.28
CA ILE A 691 57.97 -23.00 28.81
C ILE A 691 56.66 -22.47 29.37
N LYS A 692 56.70 -21.29 29.97
CA LYS A 692 55.52 -20.56 30.43
C LYS A 692 55.39 -19.25 29.64
N ILE A 693 54.20 -18.95 29.16
CA ILE A 693 53.82 -17.64 28.61
C ILE A 693 52.73 -17.04 29.49
N SER A 694 52.89 -15.78 29.88
CA SER A 694 51.93 -14.99 30.66
C SER A 694 51.52 -13.76 29.87
N LEU A 695 50.23 -13.59 29.57
CA LEU A 695 49.71 -12.33 29.03
C LEU A 695 49.33 -11.41 30.20
N ASP A 696 49.95 -10.23 30.25
CA ASP A 696 49.97 -9.38 31.43
C ASP A 696 49.18 -8.09 31.23
N ASP A 697 49.21 -7.50 30.04
CA ASP A 697 48.47 -6.29 29.71
C ASP A 697 48.21 -6.20 28.20
N PHE A 698 47.04 -5.69 27.81
CA PHE A 698 46.69 -5.43 26.43
C PHE A 698 45.70 -4.27 26.33
N GLN A 699 45.97 -3.34 25.41
CA GLN A 699 45.06 -2.25 25.07
C GLN A 699 44.85 -2.17 23.56
N LEU A 700 43.61 -2.31 23.13
CA LEU A 700 43.12 -1.97 21.80
C LEU A 700 42.35 -0.65 21.85
N THR A 701 42.69 0.29 20.99
CA THR A 701 41.89 1.49 20.74
C THR A 701 41.26 1.42 19.36
N VAL A 702 39.94 1.57 19.28
CA VAL A 702 39.20 1.75 18.03
C VAL A 702 38.81 3.21 17.92
N THR A 703 39.33 3.91 16.92
CA THR A 703 38.91 5.28 16.59
C THR A 703 37.91 5.20 15.46
N VAL A 704 36.72 5.75 15.70
CA VAL A 704 35.64 5.83 14.71
C VAL A 704 35.46 7.29 14.34
N THR A 705 35.77 7.62 13.10
CA THR A 705 35.64 8.97 12.56
C THR A 705 34.44 9.00 11.60
N PRO A 706 33.39 9.77 11.91
CA PRO A 706 32.20 9.82 11.09
C PRO A 706 32.46 10.54 9.74
N PRO A 707 31.62 10.32 8.71
CA PRO A 707 31.72 11.02 7.45
C PRO A 707 31.48 12.52 7.64
N THR A 708 32.04 13.34 6.76
CA THR A 708 31.93 14.79 6.88
C THR A 708 30.46 15.23 6.94
N HIS A 709 30.11 16.01 7.98
CA HIS A 709 28.77 16.53 8.25
C HIS A 709 27.66 15.50 8.55
N THR A 710 27.99 14.24 8.80
CA THR A 710 27.01 13.17 9.05
C THR A 710 27.34 12.44 10.34
N ASP A 711 26.38 12.31 11.25
CA ASP A 711 26.55 11.48 12.46
C ASP A 711 26.54 10.00 12.07
N VAL A 712 27.20 9.16 12.88
CA VAL A 712 27.19 7.70 12.74
C VAL A 712 26.59 7.10 14.01
N HIS A 713 25.84 6.02 13.85
CA HIS A 713 25.36 5.20 14.92
C HIS A 713 25.87 3.79 14.73
N ILE A 714 26.70 3.32 15.66
CA ILE A 714 27.13 1.93 15.71
C ILE A 714 26.05 1.18 16.49
N ASP A 715 25.20 0.45 15.78
CA ASP A 715 24.14 -0.37 16.37
C ASP A 715 24.72 -1.51 17.21
N TRP A 716 25.83 -2.07 16.73
CA TRP A 716 26.52 -3.19 17.36
C TRP A 716 28.00 -3.20 16.96
N ILE A 717 28.89 -3.44 17.92
CA ILE A 717 30.30 -3.74 17.65
C ILE A 717 30.76 -4.87 18.55
N HIS A 718 31.47 -5.84 17.98
CA HIS A 718 31.99 -7.03 18.65
C HIS A 718 33.45 -7.19 18.29
N LEU A 719 34.32 -7.13 19.29
CA LEU A 719 35.77 -7.11 19.16
C LEU A 719 36.34 -8.36 19.85
N ASP A 720 36.32 -9.48 19.15
CA ASP A 720 37.05 -10.68 19.53
C ASP A 720 38.51 -10.53 19.12
N VAL A 721 39.40 -10.40 20.10
CA VAL A 721 40.83 -10.39 19.88
C VAL A 721 41.37 -11.79 20.07
N ASP A 722 41.46 -12.54 18.97
CA ASP A 722 42.18 -13.82 18.97
C ASP A 722 43.68 -13.54 19.03
N TYR A 723 44.37 -14.13 19.99
CA TYR A 723 45.82 -14.02 20.12
C TYR A 723 46.47 -15.40 20.01
N ASN A 724 47.62 -15.44 19.33
CA ASN A 724 48.52 -16.58 19.27
C ASN A 724 49.96 -16.09 19.49
N ILE A 725 50.49 -16.32 20.69
CA ILE A 725 51.86 -15.97 21.07
C ILE A 725 52.67 -17.25 21.08
N THR A 726 53.62 -17.36 20.15
CA THR A 726 54.48 -18.53 19.98
C THR A 726 55.91 -18.21 20.39
N ALA A 727 56.48 -18.99 21.31
CA ALA A 727 57.90 -18.95 21.66
C ALA A 727 58.60 -20.24 21.21
N LEU A 728 59.63 -20.11 20.36
CA LEU A 728 60.46 -21.20 19.84
C LEU A 728 61.94 -21.01 20.24
N TYR A 729 62.52 -22.00 20.91
CA TYR A 729 63.91 -21.92 21.37
C TYR A 729 64.91 -22.47 20.33
N ASN A 730 65.89 -21.65 19.95
CA ASN A 730 66.93 -21.95 18.97
C ASN A 730 68.35 -21.81 19.56
N VAL A 731 68.74 -22.68 20.50
CA VAL A 731 70.07 -22.81 21.17
C VAL A 731 70.59 -21.57 21.92
N THR A 732 70.61 -20.40 21.29
CA THR A 732 71.10 -19.13 21.83
C THR A 732 70.04 -18.01 21.81
N THR A 733 68.93 -18.21 21.10
CA THR A 733 67.87 -17.19 20.95
C THR A 733 66.48 -17.80 21.06
N TRP A 734 65.51 -17.02 21.51
CA TRP A 734 64.09 -17.30 21.24
C TRP A 734 63.68 -16.63 19.94
N ASN A 735 62.91 -17.33 19.13
CA ASN A 735 62.06 -16.73 18.11
C ASN A 735 60.66 -16.57 18.71
N VAL A 736 60.18 -15.35 18.82
CA VAL A 736 58.83 -15.06 19.31
C VAL A 736 57.99 -14.54 18.16
N THR A 737 56.82 -15.14 17.96
CA THR A 737 55.83 -14.74 16.97
C THR A 737 54.54 -14.37 17.68
N ILE A 738 53.94 -13.25 17.30
CA ILE A 738 52.66 -12.77 17.83
C ILE A 738 51.74 -12.62 16.63
N ASP A 739 50.63 -13.34 16.64
CA ASP A 739 49.53 -13.12 15.72
C ASP A 739 48.31 -12.67 16.52
N LEU A 740 47.80 -11.47 16.23
CA LEU A 740 46.51 -11.01 16.74
C LEU A 740 45.53 -10.93 15.57
N ASN A 741 44.29 -11.35 15.79
CA ASN A 741 43.22 -11.31 14.82
C ASN A 741 41.95 -10.76 15.47
N ILE A 742 41.66 -9.49 15.21
CA ILE A 742 40.43 -8.82 15.68
C ILE A 742 39.30 -9.14 14.72
N ASN A 743 38.25 -9.77 15.22
CA ASN A 743 37.11 -10.23 14.43
C ASN A 743 35.83 -10.20 15.28
N GLY A 744 34.70 -10.67 14.73
CA GLY A 744 33.43 -10.75 15.44
C GLY A 744 32.92 -12.17 15.68
N TYR A 745 33.78 -13.19 15.63
CA TYR A 745 33.41 -14.60 15.57
C TYR A 745 32.93 -15.16 16.91
N GLY A 746 31.63 -15.40 17.05
CA GLY A 746 31.09 -16.12 18.21
C GLY A 746 29.66 -15.75 18.59
N LEU A 747 29.19 -14.59 18.13
CA LEU A 747 27.85 -14.09 18.39
C LEU A 747 27.14 -13.57 17.13
N ARG A 748 25.80 -13.61 17.16
CA ARG A 748 24.86 -13.26 16.08
C ARG A 748 25.17 -14.01 14.77
N GLN A 749 26.01 -13.42 13.92
CA GLN A 749 26.37 -13.89 12.57
C GLN A 749 27.86 -13.64 12.24
N HIS A 750 28.72 -13.58 13.26
CA HIS A 750 30.17 -13.33 13.10
C HIS A 750 30.52 -11.93 12.54
N GLN A 751 29.66 -10.94 12.76
CA GLN A 751 29.86 -9.55 12.34
C GLN A 751 30.77 -8.79 13.31
N LEU A 752 31.78 -8.08 12.79
CA LEU A 752 32.67 -7.21 13.57
C LEU A 752 31.91 -5.97 14.05
N TYR A 753 31.13 -5.35 13.16
CA TYR A 753 30.23 -4.25 13.53
C TYR A 753 29.05 -4.11 12.55
N THR A 754 27.97 -3.53 13.04
CA THR A 754 26.81 -3.04 12.28
C THR A 754 26.60 -1.59 12.65
N GLU A 755 26.40 -0.75 11.64
CA GLU A 755 26.19 0.68 11.83
C GLU A 755 25.24 1.27 10.80
N HIS A 756 24.78 2.49 11.10
CA HIS A 756 24.04 3.31 10.17
C HIS A 756 24.38 4.80 10.31
N ILE A 757 24.17 5.52 9.20
CA ILE A 757 24.05 6.97 9.16
C ILE A 757 22.58 7.37 9.12
N PRO A 758 22.20 8.61 9.49
CA PRO A 758 20.83 9.09 9.39
C PRO A 758 20.24 8.99 7.97
N GLY A 759 19.08 8.34 7.80
CA GLY A 759 18.21 8.59 6.63
C GLY A 759 17.63 9.99 6.68
N ARG A 760 16.89 10.41 5.64
CA ARG A 760 16.51 11.82 5.49
C ARG A 760 15.08 12.06 5.01
N TYR A 761 14.46 13.10 5.56
CA TYR A 761 13.43 13.88 4.87
C TYR A 761 14.09 15.05 4.17
N GLU A 762 14.01 15.10 2.85
CA GLU A 762 14.67 16.14 2.05
C GLU A 762 14.07 17.52 2.31
N TRP A 763 12.77 17.61 2.57
CA TRP A 763 12.06 18.86 2.75
C TRP A 763 11.13 18.86 3.96
N VAL A 764 11.06 20.00 4.63
CA VAL A 764 9.95 20.39 5.52
C VAL A 764 9.27 21.61 4.91
N VAL A 765 7.98 21.50 4.64
CA VAL A 765 7.19 22.48 3.92
C VAL A 765 6.11 23.07 4.81
N VAL A 766 5.99 24.39 4.79
CA VAL A 766 4.87 25.12 5.38
C VAL A 766 4.19 25.97 4.31
N GLY A 767 2.91 26.27 4.51
CA GLY A 767 2.19 27.15 3.60
C GLY A 767 2.79 28.56 3.58
N ASN A 768 2.86 29.18 2.40
CA ASN A 768 3.23 30.58 2.27
C ASN A 768 2.28 31.50 3.06
N HIS A 769 0.98 31.22 2.97
CA HIS A 769 -0.07 31.94 3.70
C HIS A 769 -0.37 31.32 5.07
N SER A 770 0.53 30.47 5.59
CA SER A 770 0.40 29.88 6.91
C SER A 770 0.56 30.94 8.01
N ARG A 771 0.15 30.59 9.23
CA ARG A 771 0.38 31.44 10.42
C ARG A 771 1.66 30.98 11.12
N ALA A 772 2.18 31.81 12.02
CA ALA A 772 3.38 31.49 12.80
C ALA A 772 3.26 30.17 13.57
N ILE A 773 2.03 29.79 13.94
CA ILE A 773 1.71 28.53 14.62
C ILE A 773 2.13 27.30 13.81
N ASP A 774 1.99 27.36 12.49
CA ASP A 774 2.32 26.25 11.58
C ASP A 774 3.83 26.06 11.48
N SER A 775 4.59 27.17 11.48
CA SER A 775 6.06 27.15 11.53
C SER A 775 6.58 26.61 12.86
N VAL A 776 5.92 26.92 13.98
CA VAL A 776 6.25 26.33 15.29
C VAL A 776 5.94 24.84 15.30
N GLY A 777 4.82 24.41 14.70
CA GLY A 777 4.50 22.99 14.48
C GLY A 777 5.59 22.26 13.68
N ALA A 778 6.01 22.82 12.55
CA ALA A 778 7.10 22.27 11.73
C ALA A 778 8.43 22.16 12.47
N ALA A 779 8.75 23.11 13.36
CA ALA A 779 9.93 23.04 14.22
C ALA A 779 9.87 21.86 15.20
N MET A 780 8.70 21.59 15.80
CA MET A 780 8.52 20.44 16.70
C MET A 780 8.61 19.10 15.95
N VAL A 781 7.97 18.99 14.79
CA VAL A 781 7.99 17.78 13.97
C VAL A 781 9.40 17.47 13.48
N SER A 782 10.12 18.48 12.95
CA SER A 782 11.52 18.31 12.53
C SER A 782 12.45 17.91 13.70
N ALA A 783 12.27 18.52 14.88
CA ALA A 783 13.02 18.12 16.07
C ALA A 783 12.74 16.67 16.49
N ALA A 784 11.49 16.21 16.36
CA ALA A 784 11.12 14.83 16.66
C ALA A 784 11.90 13.83 15.78
N PHE A 785 11.94 14.08 14.46
CA PHE A 785 12.74 13.26 13.54
C PHE A 785 14.23 13.30 13.84
N LYS A 786 14.78 14.48 14.17
CA LYS A 786 16.20 14.60 14.56
C LYS A 786 16.54 13.80 15.81
N ASN A 787 15.65 13.74 16.80
CA ASN A 787 15.83 12.89 17.99
C ASN A 787 15.90 11.40 17.65
N LYS A 788 15.25 10.99 16.55
CA LYS A 788 15.31 9.64 15.98
C LYS A 788 16.48 9.39 15.02
N GLN A 789 17.46 10.30 14.96
CA GLN A 789 18.56 10.24 13.99
C GLN A 789 18.07 10.16 12.53
N VAL A 790 16.98 10.87 12.23
CA VAL A 790 16.55 11.15 10.86
C VAL A 790 16.89 12.61 10.55
N GLU A 791 17.65 12.82 9.47
CA GLU A 791 18.10 14.13 9.05
C GLU A 791 16.98 14.90 8.34
N ILE A 792 17.04 16.23 8.45
CA ILE A 792 16.19 17.15 7.69
C ILE A 792 17.07 17.90 6.69
N GLY A 793 16.74 17.78 5.40
CA GLY A 793 17.55 18.33 4.31
C GLY A 793 17.44 19.85 4.18
N ASN A 794 16.23 20.35 3.93
CA ASN A 794 15.97 21.77 3.70
C ASN A 794 14.56 22.18 4.15
N GLY A 795 14.35 23.49 4.35
CA GLY A 795 13.02 24.08 4.54
C GLY A 795 12.52 24.72 3.24
N GLY A 796 11.20 24.71 3.03
CA GLY A 796 10.58 25.36 1.87
C GLY A 796 9.14 25.80 2.13
N LEU A 797 8.59 26.55 1.17
CA LEU A 797 7.19 26.94 1.11
C LEU A 797 6.45 26.05 0.11
N ASP A 798 5.12 26.02 0.19
CA ASP A 798 4.30 25.42 -0.86
C ASP A 798 4.44 26.19 -2.18
N MET A 799 4.33 27.52 -2.16
CA MET A 799 4.43 28.42 -3.31
C MET A 799 5.30 29.66 -3.03
N MET A 800 5.75 30.33 -4.08
CA MET A 800 6.65 31.49 -4.01
C MET A 800 6.06 32.66 -3.19
N ASP A 801 6.84 33.18 -2.24
CA ASP A 801 6.44 34.32 -1.39
C ASP A 801 6.71 35.68 -2.04
N MET A 802 5.81 36.63 -1.78
CA MET A 802 5.92 37.99 -2.31
C MET A 802 7.02 38.81 -1.62
N TRP A 803 7.36 38.50 -0.37
CA TRP A 803 8.40 39.20 0.40
C TRP A 803 9.71 38.39 0.45
N GLY A 804 9.62 37.06 0.36
CA GLY A 804 10.70 36.08 0.38
C GLY A 804 10.90 35.39 -0.97
N THR A 805 11.06 36.16 -2.05
CA THR A 805 11.15 35.64 -3.43
C THR A 805 12.31 34.68 -3.72
N ASN A 806 13.29 34.58 -2.81
CA ASN A 806 14.43 33.67 -2.92
C ASN A 806 14.31 32.42 -2.02
N VAL A 807 13.21 32.29 -1.28
CA VAL A 807 12.94 31.11 -0.44
C VAL A 807 12.56 29.94 -1.35
N PRO A 808 13.09 28.72 -1.11
CA PRO A 808 12.62 27.51 -1.78
C PRO A 808 11.10 27.33 -1.74
N TYR A 809 10.52 26.88 -2.85
CA TYR A 809 9.12 26.47 -2.90
C TYR A 809 8.96 25.25 -3.81
N LEU A 810 7.87 24.50 -3.61
CA LEU A 810 7.73 23.15 -4.18
C LEU A 810 6.57 22.98 -5.17
N LEU A 811 5.63 23.92 -5.27
CA LEU A 811 4.54 23.88 -6.25
C LEU A 811 4.77 24.84 -7.42
N ALA A 812 4.39 24.39 -8.61
CA ALA A 812 4.41 25.20 -9.82
C ALA A 812 3.18 26.12 -9.89
N ASP A 813 3.36 27.30 -10.48
CA ASP A 813 2.26 28.19 -10.85
C ASP A 813 1.71 27.78 -12.23
N LEU A 814 0.48 27.29 -12.24
CA LEU A 814 -0.23 26.78 -13.42
C LEU A 814 -1.31 27.74 -13.95
N GLY A 815 -1.51 28.89 -13.28
CA GLY A 815 -2.29 30.02 -13.78
C GLY A 815 -3.82 29.91 -13.70
N ASN A 816 -4.39 28.97 -12.94
CA ASN A 816 -5.84 28.88 -12.72
C ASN A 816 -6.22 29.01 -11.24
N ALA A 817 -7.33 29.70 -10.99
CA ALA A 817 -7.94 29.81 -9.67
C ALA A 817 -8.36 28.45 -9.10
N THR A 818 -8.65 28.44 -7.79
CA THR A 818 -9.14 27.24 -7.09
C THR A 818 -10.39 26.62 -7.74
N TRP A 819 -10.43 25.29 -7.76
CA TRP A 819 -11.54 24.50 -8.30
C TRP A 819 -12.79 24.47 -7.40
N ARG A 820 -12.67 24.96 -6.16
CA ARG A 820 -13.77 24.99 -5.18
C ARG A 820 -14.32 26.40 -5.04
N ALA A 821 -15.65 26.54 -5.05
CA ALA A 821 -16.32 27.84 -4.92
C ALA A 821 -16.03 28.57 -3.59
N GLY A 822 -15.51 27.87 -2.56
CA GLY A 822 -15.03 28.44 -1.29
C GLY A 822 -13.56 28.13 -0.98
N GLY A 823 -12.76 27.74 -1.98
CA GLY A 823 -11.33 27.49 -1.81
C GLY A 823 -10.51 28.78 -1.62
N PRO A 824 -9.17 28.67 -1.51
CA PRO A 824 -8.29 29.82 -1.32
C PRO A 824 -8.33 30.76 -2.54
N ALA A 825 -8.96 31.93 -2.39
CA ALA A 825 -9.11 32.93 -3.46
C ALA A 825 -7.87 33.82 -3.67
N TRP A 826 -6.78 33.56 -2.94
CA TRP A 826 -5.55 34.35 -2.95
C TRP A 826 -4.46 33.74 -3.85
N THR A 827 -4.76 32.66 -4.58
CA THR A 827 -3.82 31.92 -5.41
C THR A 827 -4.46 31.41 -6.70
N ASP A 828 -3.66 31.39 -7.77
CA ASP A 828 -4.04 30.91 -9.10
C ASP A 828 -3.08 29.80 -9.58
N ILE A 829 -2.55 28.97 -8.68
CA ILE A 829 -1.50 27.98 -9.04
C ILE A 829 -2.03 26.62 -9.54
N TYR A 830 -3.34 26.47 -9.72
CA TYR A 830 -3.94 25.20 -10.15
C TYR A 830 -3.91 25.06 -11.68
N ASP A 831 -3.99 23.83 -12.18
CA ASP A 831 -4.34 23.61 -13.59
C ASP A 831 -5.84 23.79 -13.85
N SER A 832 -6.26 23.67 -15.11
CA SER A 832 -7.65 23.84 -15.53
C SER A 832 -8.62 22.80 -14.95
N LEU A 833 -8.11 21.71 -14.35
CA LEU A 833 -8.89 20.68 -13.67
C LEU A 833 -8.84 20.81 -12.14
N GLY A 834 -8.13 21.82 -11.62
CA GLY A 834 -7.98 22.05 -10.18
C GLY A 834 -6.80 21.32 -9.52
N ARG A 835 -5.89 20.73 -10.30
CA ARG A 835 -4.78 19.95 -9.76
C ARG A 835 -3.56 20.82 -9.48
N LEU A 836 -2.82 20.45 -8.43
CA LEU A 836 -1.51 20.98 -8.11
C LEU A 836 -0.40 20.11 -8.71
N ALA A 837 0.73 20.73 -9.07
CA ALA A 837 1.91 20.07 -9.61
C ALA A 837 3.19 20.62 -8.99
N TYR A 838 4.27 19.83 -9.03
CA TYR A 838 5.55 20.21 -8.44
C TYR A 838 6.35 21.16 -9.35
N VAL A 839 7.10 22.06 -8.74
CA VAL A 839 8.17 22.81 -9.41
C VAL A 839 9.48 22.04 -9.25
N ASP A 840 9.86 21.31 -10.28
CA ASP A 840 11.05 20.46 -10.29
C ASP A 840 12.28 21.20 -10.88
N ASP A 841 13.46 20.60 -10.74
CA ASP A 841 14.71 20.92 -11.48
C ASP A 841 15.45 22.22 -11.14
N TRP A 842 14.89 23.04 -10.26
CA TRP A 842 15.55 24.25 -9.78
C TRP A 842 16.59 23.95 -8.67
N CYS A 843 16.35 22.91 -7.87
CA CYS A 843 17.30 22.47 -6.84
C CYS A 843 18.27 21.42 -7.39
N THR A 844 19.58 21.65 -7.21
CA THR A 844 20.64 20.76 -7.72
C THR A 844 21.21 19.82 -6.67
N ARG A 845 20.60 19.76 -5.48
CA ARG A 845 21.08 18.93 -4.37
C ARG A 845 20.02 17.95 -3.87
N TYR A 846 18.80 18.44 -3.66
CA TYR A 846 17.67 17.63 -3.23
C TYR A 846 16.58 17.70 -4.30
N PRO A 847 16.04 16.55 -4.75
CA PRO A 847 14.95 16.58 -5.69
C PRO A 847 13.65 17.07 -5.03
N VAL A 848 12.64 17.48 -5.81
CA VAL A 848 11.28 17.68 -5.29
C VAL A 848 10.47 16.40 -5.57
N SER A 849 10.33 16.02 -6.84
CA SER A 849 9.78 14.70 -7.17
C SER A 849 10.66 13.57 -6.62
N THR A 850 10.03 12.51 -6.12
CA THR A 850 10.68 11.35 -5.47
C THR A 850 11.30 11.59 -4.09
N SER A 851 11.18 12.80 -3.55
CA SER A 851 11.69 13.10 -2.20
C SER A 851 10.77 12.60 -1.10
N ASN A 852 11.33 12.51 0.10
CA ASN A 852 10.56 12.44 1.33
C ASN A 852 10.31 13.86 1.83
N ILE A 853 9.04 14.22 2.00
CA ILE A 853 8.61 15.58 2.32
C ILE A 853 7.70 15.56 3.55
N ILE A 854 8.04 16.36 4.55
CA ILE A 854 7.16 16.67 5.68
C ILE A 854 6.37 17.92 5.32
N THR A 855 5.06 17.89 5.56
CA THR A 855 4.21 19.08 5.43
C THR A 855 3.40 19.30 6.71
N VAL A 856 3.33 20.54 7.15
CA VAL A 856 2.59 20.95 8.35
C VAL A 856 1.52 21.97 7.97
N ALA A 857 0.41 21.91 8.69
CA ALA A 857 -0.85 22.61 8.45
C ALA A 857 -1.75 21.94 7.40
N GLY A 858 -3.05 22.17 7.56
CA GLY A 858 -4.08 21.52 6.76
C GLY A 858 -4.12 22.06 5.32
N PRO A 859 -4.73 21.31 4.39
CA PRO A 859 -5.00 21.73 3.01
C PRO A 859 -5.50 23.17 2.81
N SER A 860 -6.27 23.72 3.76
CA SER A 860 -6.75 25.11 3.68
C SER A 860 -5.69 26.18 3.91
N ALA A 861 -4.56 25.83 4.53
CA ALA A 861 -3.46 26.73 4.88
C ALA A 861 -2.14 26.40 4.17
N ASN A 862 -1.97 25.17 3.68
CA ASN A 862 -0.79 24.69 2.97
C ASN A 862 -1.20 23.88 1.74
N LEU A 863 -0.91 24.39 0.55
CA LEU A 863 -1.32 23.77 -0.71
C LEU A 863 -0.55 22.48 -0.99
N PHE A 864 0.65 22.32 -0.43
CA PHE A 864 1.36 21.04 -0.53
C PHE A 864 0.65 19.94 0.28
N SER A 865 0.05 20.31 1.42
CA SER A 865 -0.87 19.43 2.14
C SER A 865 -2.14 19.15 1.33
N GLU A 866 -2.67 20.14 0.60
CA GLU A 866 -3.82 19.92 -0.30
C GLU A 866 -3.53 18.89 -1.39
N TYR A 867 -2.33 18.91 -1.99
CA TYR A 867 -1.94 17.90 -2.96
C TYR A 867 -2.07 16.47 -2.39
N PHE A 868 -1.57 16.24 -1.17
CA PHE A 868 -1.63 14.92 -0.54
C PHE A 868 -3.00 14.58 0.08
N ASN A 869 -3.86 15.58 0.31
CA ASN A 869 -5.24 15.37 0.75
C ASN A 869 -6.05 14.50 -0.22
N GLU A 870 -5.74 14.58 -1.52
CA GLU A 870 -6.34 13.74 -2.56
C GLU A 870 -5.94 12.25 -2.45
N PHE A 871 -5.06 11.89 -1.52
CA PHE A 871 -4.58 10.52 -1.36
C PHE A 871 -4.70 10.00 0.08
N SER A 872 -4.95 10.90 1.03
CA SER A 872 -5.10 10.60 2.46
C SER A 872 -6.36 9.79 2.77
N GLN A 873 -6.26 8.91 3.76
CA GLN A 873 -7.38 8.14 4.33
C GLN A 873 -8.20 8.98 5.33
N ALA A 874 -7.76 10.21 5.63
CA ALA A 874 -8.55 11.23 6.29
C ALA A 874 -8.57 12.48 5.40
N ILE A 875 -9.62 12.63 4.61
CA ILE A 875 -9.75 13.72 3.63
C ILE A 875 -10.31 14.94 4.36
N GLN A 876 -9.58 16.06 4.39
CA GLN A 876 -10.17 17.33 4.76
C GLN A 876 -11.03 17.83 3.60
N ILE A 877 -12.34 17.81 3.81
CA ILE A 877 -13.33 18.41 2.92
C ILE A 877 -13.54 19.84 3.42
N TYR A 878 -13.23 20.85 2.61
CA TYR A 878 -13.37 22.27 2.98
C TYR A 878 -13.73 23.13 1.77
N GLY A 879 -14.44 24.24 2.00
CA GLY A 879 -14.75 25.20 0.94
C GLY A 879 -15.72 24.66 -0.14
N ILE A 880 -16.44 23.58 0.16
CA ILE A 880 -17.49 22.99 -0.67
C ILE A 880 -18.86 23.44 -0.13
N ILE A 881 -19.75 23.92 -1.00
CA ILE A 881 -21.08 24.40 -0.59
C ILE A 881 -22.15 23.43 -1.13
N GLY A 882 -23.01 22.92 -0.24
CA GLY A 882 -24.20 22.15 -0.62
C GLY A 882 -23.98 20.66 -0.94
N GLY A 883 -22.87 20.05 -0.48
CA GLY A 883 -22.61 18.62 -0.58
C GLY A 883 -23.14 17.81 0.61
N ASN A 884 -23.07 16.47 0.52
CA ASN A 884 -23.44 15.57 1.63
C ASN A 884 -22.52 15.72 2.84
N LEU A 885 -21.25 16.03 2.59
CA LEU A 885 -20.22 16.31 3.58
C LEU A 885 -19.66 17.71 3.30
N VAL A 886 -19.65 18.57 4.32
CA VAL A 886 -19.18 19.95 4.21
C VAL A 886 -18.37 20.28 5.44
N ASP A 887 -17.16 20.79 5.20
CA ASP A 887 -16.23 21.20 6.25
C ASP A 887 -16.01 20.07 7.29
N VAL A 888 -15.43 18.94 6.88
CA VAL A 888 -15.20 17.79 7.77
C VAL A 888 -13.84 17.16 7.52
N ILE A 889 -13.35 16.40 8.50
CA ILE A 889 -12.39 15.33 8.22
C ILE A 889 -13.18 14.06 7.94
N PHE A 890 -13.11 13.54 6.71
CA PHE A 890 -13.83 12.36 6.26
C PHE A 890 -12.91 11.14 6.17
N ALA A 891 -13.32 10.03 6.79
CA ALA A 891 -12.59 8.76 6.83
C ALA A 891 -13.31 7.68 5.99
N PRO A 892 -13.00 7.54 4.68
CA PRO A 892 -13.72 6.63 3.79
C PRO A 892 -13.54 5.14 4.14
N THR A 893 -12.43 4.76 4.77
CA THR A 893 -12.05 3.36 5.05
C THR A 893 -12.41 2.90 6.47
N CYS A 894 -12.92 3.78 7.31
CA CYS A 894 -13.32 3.46 8.68
C CYS A 894 -14.54 2.50 8.72
N TRP A 895 -14.65 1.67 9.76
CA TRP A 895 -15.84 0.89 10.05
C TRP A 895 -16.92 1.80 10.61
N ASN A 896 -17.98 2.00 9.82
CA ASN A 896 -19.14 2.73 10.28
C ASN A 896 -20.03 1.83 11.17
N THR A 897 -19.74 1.73 12.47
CA THR A 897 -20.29 0.73 13.42
C THR A 897 -21.65 1.07 14.05
N THR A 898 -22.20 2.28 13.82
CA THR A 898 -23.42 2.70 14.54
C THR A 898 -24.71 2.26 13.83
N LYS A 899 -25.66 1.74 14.62
CA LYS A 899 -27.02 1.31 14.20
C LYS A 899 -27.86 2.43 13.55
N ALA A 900 -27.47 3.69 13.71
CA ALA A 900 -28.18 4.88 13.24
C ALA A 900 -27.56 5.49 11.97
N SER A 901 -26.60 4.80 11.35
CA SER A 901 -25.84 5.27 10.19
C SER A 901 -26.75 5.71 9.05
N ASN A 902 -26.67 6.98 8.67
CA ASN A 902 -27.16 7.54 7.40
C ASN A 902 -26.30 7.11 6.19
N TYR A 903 -25.47 6.06 6.37
CA TYR A 903 -24.51 5.54 5.43
C TYR A 903 -23.65 6.62 4.76
N LEU A 904 -23.32 7.73 5.42
CA LEU A 904 -22.38 8.72 4.85
C LEU A 904 -20.91 8.41 5.15
N GLY A 905 -20.64 7.48 6.07
CA GLY A 905 -19.29 7.12 6.52
C GLY A 905 -18.92 7.88 7.79
N GLN A 906 -17.71 7.65 8.30
CA GLN A 906 -17.25 8.34 9.50
C GLN A 906 -16.62 9.68 9.14
N TYR A 907 -17.02 10.71 9.88
CA TYR A 907 -16.53 12.06 9.70
C TYR A 907 -16.46 12.79 11.05
N TYR A 908 -15.51 13.72 11.15
CA TYR A 908 -15.19 14.41 12.40
C TYR A 908 -15.23 15.91 12.20
N TYR A 909 -15.79 16.60 13.20
CA TYR A 909 -15.78 18.05 13.32
C TYR A 909 -14.89 18.45 14.50
N SER A 910 -14.27 19.62 14.40
CA SER A 910 -13.67 20.29 15.55
C SER A 910 -14.70 21.23 16.19
N ASN A 911 -14.80 21.31 17.52
CA ASN A 911 -15.75 22.23 18.15
C ASN A 911 -15.39 23.70 17.85
N GLY A 912 -14.10 24.00 17.67
CA GLY A 912 -13.61 25.31 17.25
C GLY A 912 -14.00 25.73 15.84
N GLN A 913 -14.58 24.82 15.05
CA GLN A 913 -14.97 25.05 13.66
C GLN A 913 -16.15 26.01 13.50
N PHE A 914 -17.22 25.80 14.28
CA PHE A 914 -18.49 26.52 14.07
C PHE A 914 -18.76 27.60 15.11
N THR A 915 -18.06 27.56 16.25
CA THR A 915 -18.26 28.51 17.34
C THR A 915 -16.92 29.01 17.87
N PRO A 916 -16.48 30.21 17.46
CA PRO A 916 -15.29 30.84 18.01
C PRO A 916 -15.36 30.92 19.55
N GLY A 917 -14.37 30.33 20.24
CA GLY A 917 -14.30 30.30 21.71
C GLY A 917 -14.93 29.07 22.38
N ALA A 918 -15.59 28.16 21.63
CA ALA A 918 -16.01 26.85 22.12
C ALA A 918 -14.90 25.81 21.85
N THR A 919 -13.78 25.95 22.54
CA THR A 919 -12.57 25.16 22.33
C THR A 919 -12.51 24.00 23.30
N ASN A 920 -13.56 23.19 23.46
CA ASN A 920 -13.48 22.07 24.42
C ASN A 920 -12.79 20.84 23.81
N THR A 921 -12.92 20.64 22.50
CA THR A 921 -12.23 19.54 21.80
C THR A 921 -11.76 19.95 20.41
N GLY A 922 -10.64 19.38 19.99
CA GLY A 922 -10.00 19.54 18.68
C GLY A 922 -9.87 18.22 17.93
N ILE A 923 -9.61 18.30 16.62
CA ILE A 923 -9.33 17.14 15.76
C ILE A 923 -8.02 17.35 15.00
N GLY A 924 -7.11 16.38 15.14
CA GLY A 924 -5.83 16.30 14.46
C GLY A 924 -5.74 15.09 13.52
N VAL A 925 -4.87 15.18 12.53
CA VAL A 925 -4.58 14.14 11.54
C VAL A 925 -3.06 14.02 11.38
N ILE A 926 -2.58 12.78 11.42
CA ILE A 926 -1.21 12.42 11.07
C ILE A 926 -1.31 11.38 9.96
N THR A 927 -0.83 11.68 8.77
CA THR A 927 -1.00 10.80 7.60
C THR A 927 0.26 10.72 6.76
N THR A 928 0.42 9.62 6.03
CA THR A 928 1.48 9.46 5.05
C THR A 928 0.97 8.78 3.80
N TYR A 929 1.60 9.10 2.67
CA TYR A 929 1.32 8.49 1.39
C TYR A 929 2.55 8.59 0.48
N LYS A 930 2.77 7.57 -0.35
CA LYS A 930 3.76 7.60 -1.43
C LYS A 930 3.04 7.63 -2.76
N ASP A 931 3.17 8.73 -3.49
CA ASP A 931 2.53 8.86 -4.79
C ASP A 931 3.20 7.99 -5.87
N ILE A 932 2.53 7.87 -7.01
CA ILE A 932 3.03 7.06 -8.12
C ILE A 932 4.26 7.66 -8.81
N ASN A 933 4.58 8.94 -8.56
CA ASN A 933 5.87 9.54 -8.95
C ASN A 933 7.02 9.09 -8.04
N GLY A 934 6.72 8.47 -6.90
CA GLY A 934 7.67 8.01 -5.90
C GLY A 934 7.94 9.02 -4.77
N THR A 935 7.17 10.10 -4.68
CA THR A 935 7.30 11.13 -3.63
C THR A 935 6.55 10.71 -2.38
N VAL A 936 7.20 10.78 -1.22
CA VAL A 936 6.58 10.45 0.07
C VAL A 936 6.16 11.73 0.77
N GLY A 937 4.86 11.86 1.08
CA GLY A 937 4.33 12.88 1.97
C GLY A 937 4.17 12.33 3.39
N PHE A 938 4.63 13.08 4.39
CA PHE A 938 4.28 12.90 5.79
C PHE A 938 3.63 14.19 6.29
N MET A 939 2.34 14.14 6.56
CA MET A 939 1.53 15.32 6.87
C MET A 939 1.09 15.30 8.32
N ILE A 940 1.20 16.44 8.99
CA ILE A 940 0.56 16.66 10.30
C ILE A 940 -0.24 17.94 10.25
N TYR A 941 -1.53 17.84 10.54
CA TYR A 941 -2.41 19.00 10.59
C TYR A 941 -3.57 18.77 11.55
N GLY A 942 -4.23 19.85 11.93
CA GLY A 942 -5.54 19.80 12.58
C GLY A 942 -6.54 20.66 11.83
N TRP A 943 -7.79 20.62 12.27
CA TRP A 943 -8.83 21.46 11.67
C TRP A 943 -8.54 22.95 11.85
N SER A 944 -8.15 23.35 13.06
CA SER A 944 -7.70 24.70 13.40
C SER A 944 -6.19 24.79 13.60
N GLY A 945 -5.68 26.02 13.75
CA GLY A 945 -4.28 26.26 14.11
C GLY A 945 -3.91 25.66 15.48
N ASP A 946 -4.81 25.75 16.46
CA ASP A 946 -4.63 25.15 17.79
C ASP A 946 -4.51 23.62 17.66
N ASP A 947 -5.42 23.01 16.88
CA ASP A 947 -5.42 21.57 16.64
C ASP A 947 -4.11 21.12 15.95
N THR A 948 -3.64 21.90 14.98
CA THR A 948 -2.35 21.64 14.30
C THR A 948 -1.18 21.71 15.28
N TYR A 949 -1.12 22.75 16.11
CA TYR A 949 -0.06 22.93 17.10
C TYR A 949 0.00 21.77 18.08
N TYR A 950 -1.13 21.43 18.69
CA TYR A 950 -1.17 20.39 19.72
C TYR A 950 -1.00 18.98 19.16
N THR A 951 -1.40 18.74 17.91
CA THR A 951 -1.05 17.48 17.22
C THR A 951 0.46 17.38 16.97
N CYS A 952 1.10 18.47 16.52
CA CYS A 952 2.56 18.51 16.33
C CYS A 952 3.32 18.35 17.65
N LYS A 953 2.83 18.97 18.73
CA LYS A 953 3.40 18.83 20.08
C LYS A 953 3.29 17.39 20.57
N TRP A 954 2.10 16.79 20.44
CA TRP A 954 1.89 15.39 20.81
C TRP A 954 2.81 14.46 20.02
N PHE A 955 2.95 14.70 18.72
CA PHE A 955 3.86 13.94 17.88
C PHE A 955 5.31 14.04 18.36
N HIS A 956 5.77 15.24 18.71
CA HIS A 956 7.13 15.48 19.20
C HIS A 956 7.41 14.79 20.54
N GLU A 957 6.46 14.86 21.47
CA GLU A 957 6.64 14.34 22.84
C GLU A 957 6.40 12.81 22.90
N TYR A 958 5.41 12.29 22.17
CA TYR A 958 4.93 10.90 22.30
C TYR A 958 4.73 10.20 20.95
N GLY A 959 4.06 10.88 20.01
CA GLY A 959 3.56 10.24 18.79
C GLY A 959 4.65 9.63 17.92
N ILE A 960 5.83 10.24 17.81
CA ILE A 960 6.93 9.67 17.02
C ILE A 960 7.46 8.36 17.60
N TYR A 961 7.38 8.17 18.93
CA TYR A 961 7.73 6.91 19.59
C TYR A 961 6.62 5.88 19.39
N TYR A 962 5.37 6.30 19.58
CA TYR A 962 4.18 5.48 19.33
C TYR A 962 4.17 4.88 17.92
N LEU A 963 4.45 5.69 16.90
CA LEU A 963 4.46 5.24 15.50
C LEU A 963 5.54 4.18 15.19
N GLN A 964 6.54 3.97 16.06
CA GLN A 964 7.53 2.91 15.84
C GLN A 964 6.96 1.51 16.08
N THR A 965 5.96 1.44 16.94
CA THR A 965 5.27 0.21 17.33
C THR A 965 3.89 0.09 16.68
N GLU A 966 3.49 1.08 15.86
CA GLU A 966 2.23 1.02 15.13
C GLU A 966 2.25 -0.12 14.10
N ASN A 967 1.09 -0.68 13.80
CA ASN A 967 0.97 -1.81 12.89
C ASN A 967 1.32 -1.42 11.45
N PRO A 968 1.99 -2.31 10.71
CA PRO A 968 2.15 -2.13 9.27
C PRO A 968 0.79 -1.94 8.59
N GLY A 969 0.71 -1.01 7.63
CA GLY A 969 -0.53 -0.71 6.91
C GLY A 969 -1.39 0.41 7.47
N VAL A 970 -1.13 0.91 8.68
CA VAL A 970 -1.76 2.16 9.18
C VAL A 970 -1.12 3.36 8.48
N THR A 971 -1.86 3.98 7.57
CA THR A 971 -1.40 5.16 6.81
C THR A 971 -1.82 6.48 7.45
N THR A 972 -2.85 6.46 8.30
CA THR A 972 -3.41 7.66 8.92
C THR A 972 -3.88 7.42 10.35
N LEU A 973 -3.57 8.35 11.25
CA LEU A 973 -4.22 8.52 12.55
C LEU A 973 -5.14 9.73 12.54
N ILE A 974 -6.34 9.58 13.10
CA ILE A 974 -7.18 10.69 13.51
C ILE A 974 -7.13 10.78 15.04
N VAL A 975 -6.78 11.95 15.56
CA VAL A 975 -6.65 12.18 17.00
C VAL A 975 -7.65 13.21 17.49
N ARG A 976 -8.17 13.00 18.70
CA ARG A 976 -8.96 13.98 19.46
C ARG A 976 -8.06 14.69 20.45
N ILE A 977 -8.24 15.99 20.56
CA ILE A 977 -7.55 16.85 21.52
C ILE A 977 -8.59 17.32 22.53
N ASP A 978 -8.38 17.12 23.83
CA ASP A 978 -9.27 17.60 24.88
C ASP A 978 -8.70 18.84 25.59
N TYR A 979 -9.29 19.99 25.30
CA TYR A 979 -8.89 21.29 25.82
C TYR A 979 -9.54 21.64 27.16
N THR A 980 -10.39 20.77 27.74
CA THR A 980 -11.16 21.08 28.95
C THR A 980 -10.32 21.10 30.22
N ASP A 981 -9.20 20.36 30.28
CA ASP A 981 -8.28 20.33 31.41
C ASP A 981 -6.96 21.06 31.10
N GLN A 982 -7.00 22.39 30.98
CA GLN A 982 -5.81 23.24 30.81
C GLN A 982 -4.97 23.32 32.09
N LYS A 983 -4.60 22.21 32.73
CA LYS A 983 -3.70 22.24 33.90
C LYS A 983 -2.27 22.51 33.44
N PRO A 984 -1.63 23.63 33.81
CA PRO A 984 -0.22 23.88 33.51
C PRO A 984 0.73 23.01 34.36
N TYR A 985 0.30 21.81 34.77
CA TYR A 985 1.08 20.87 35.56
C TYR A 985 1.70 19.85 34.62
N TYR A 986 2.96 20.11 34.25
CA TYR A 986 3.80 19.16 33.53
C TYR A 986 4.21 18.05 34.50
N ASP A 987 3.45 16.96 34.54
CA ASP A 987 4.02 15.68 34.98
C ASP A 987 4.75 15.08 33.77
N TYR A 988 5.86 14.37 34.02
CA TYR A 988 6.77 13.90 32.96
C TYR A 988 6.09 12.96 31.94
N ASP A 989 4.92 12.41 32.28
CA ASP A 989 4.21 11.36 31.53
C ASP A 989 2.81 11.76 30.99
N ALA A 990 2.42 13.05 30.97
CA ALA A 990 1.10 13.48 30.47
C ALA A 990 1.17 14.61 29.43
N HIS A 991 0.69 14.37 28.21
CA HIS A 991 0.47 15.43 27.21
C HIS A 991 -0.69 16.34 27.67
N ASN A 992 -0.47 17.66 27.66
CA ASN A 992 -1.53 18.65 27.89
C ASN A 992 -1.66 19.54 26.64
N PRO A 993 -2.86 19.69 26.05
CA PRO A 993 -4.14 19.00 26.34
C PRO A 993 -4.08 17.49 26.13
N GLU A 994 -4.97 16.70 26.72
CA GLU A 994 -4.98 15.24 26.50
C GLU A 994 -5.23 14.92 25.01
N VAL A 995 -4.56 13.88 24.49
CA VAL A 995 -4.72 13.43 23.11
C VAL A 995 -5.08 11.95 23.08
N THR A 996 -6.15 11.65 22.37
CA THR A 996 -6.72 10.31 22.23
C THR A 996 -6.72 9.93 20.74
N ILE A 997 -6.26 8.73 20.40
CA ILE A 997 -6.29 8.26 19.00
C ILE A 997 -7.69 7.71 18.73
N LEU A 998 -8.47 8.41 17.91
CA LEU A 998 -9.80 7.96 17.51
C LEU A 998 -9.71 6.82 16.49
N GLU A 999 -8.91 7.00 15.44
CA GLU A 999 -8.88 6.07 14.31
C GLU A 999 -7.46 5.69 13.89
N ARG A 1000 -7.31 4.45 13.41
CA ARG A 1000 -6.08 3.86 12.83
C ARG A 1000 -6.36 3.34 11.42
N LEU A 1001 -6.39 4.24 10.46
CA LEU A 1001 -6.87 3.96 9.11
C LEU A 1001 -5.76 3.39 8.23
N GLY A 1002 -6.11 2.34 7.48
CA GLY A 1002 -5.38 1.85 6.31
C GLY A 1002 -6.15 2.16 5.01
N THR A 1003 -5.63 1.67 3.88
CA THR A 1003 -6.13 2.00 2.53
C THR A 1003 -7.50 1.38 2.21
N ILE A 1004 -7.87 0.29 2.88
CA ILE A 1004 -9.12 -0.46 2.62
C ILE A 1004 -9.91 -0.78 3.90
N SER A 1005 -9.27 -0.70 5.05
CA SER A 1005 -9.85 -0.99 6.36
C SER A 1005 -9.08 -0.23 7.45
N GLU A 1006 -9.41 -0.46 8.71
CA GLU A 1006 -8.75 0.12 9.88
C GLU A 1006 -8.51 -0.92 10.95
N LYS A 1007 -7.59 -0.61 11.87
CA LYS A 1007 -7.15 -1.54 12.92
C LYS A 1007 -8.04 -1.43 14.18
N THR A 1008 -8.44 -2.58 14.73
CA THR A 1008 -9.04 -2.67 16.08
C THR A 1008 -7.99 -2.61 17.20
N PRO A 1009 -8.37 -2.14 18.42
CA PRO A 1009 -9.66 -1.58 18.80
C PRO A 1009 -9.77 -0.09 18.40
N HIS A 1010 -10.95 0.29 17.89
CA HIS A 1010 -11.44 1.67 17.97
C HIS A 1010 -11.25 2.17 19.41
N ASP A 1011 -10.95 3.45 19.63
CA ASP A 1011 -11.19 3.97 20.98
C ASP A 1011 -12.71 3.87 21.26
N PRO A 1012 -13.16 3.17 22.32
CA PRO A 1012 -14.58 2.92 22.59
C PRO A 1012 -15.48 4.15 22.72
#